data_AF-A0A1R2B821-F1
#
_entry.id   AF-A0A1R2B821-F1
#
_cell.length_a   1.000
_cell.length_b   1.000
_cell.length_c   1.000
_cell.angle_alpha   90.00
_cell.angle_beta   90.00
_cell.angle_gamma   90.00
#
_symmetry.space_group_name_H-M   'P 1'
#
loop_
_entity.id
_entity.type
_entity.pdbx_description
1 polymer ?
#
loop_
_entity_poly.entity_id
_entity_poly.type
_entity_poly.pdbx_seq_one_letter_code
_entity_poly.pdbx_strand_id
1 'polypeptide(L)'
;MLILLLLATVSSEICTPVECGDLPSNQCFMYKNNLAQVSSCDPNQVCNITSLSSPINVTCTDLQTPTRYPGDLCSYNSQCTSGLCSDKICSGPGFQQPCTVEIGCSPGFYCLNNLCQNQVRIGGLCMSDTDCVNNALCNLGKCIQYWSLVNNEPTIAPINSLSLACKSGAAKLTISGYTCSPAEDSESLETTCDIGSLCYSSSKTYSSPCVCGKNTYGQGYCPLFSGDSQVQSAIIDSSLVFKNNSLCGSYSRFSINCFALYPSLMPGFLNFSMNFTLAFKGYYALTRNNTDCINMNLNQEYYEIVNALGALQEPALCPAFYCDENATEWVTDQCVLGGNDLNFGVVTDIYYTKYCPSNMYCNAMMGFYNATCQIITESTSYPGDFCNKSSDCSSGRCQENFCLGIREDEQCSSLSDCQPGLFCNTTRLRCQPLRKKFESCISIYECSNTLICNGGICINYFSLQNGEIVDTCNGGLAMSCSSGFAVYNKGICTCQPAPLSARIDTCTYPGQTCFDSSGKHNKTCQCSSEPAANGITRHVYCPPFIGDIYFQNAMINFLNLLNWNQVCNTISRFKETCYLRSNEYLGYYYYYITNMTFYLNYASVYNVPPCVMQAFAYEEYQNEIKLSAWIKKNSNNGSGGNDDDQGSVLRYITGILIFSISF
;
A
#
# COMPACT_ATOMS: atom_id res chain seq x y z
N MET A 1 26.67 -50.26 41.86
CA MET A 1 25.84 -49.30 42.63
C MET A 1 26.54 -47.95 42.61
N LEU A 2 26.20 -47.10 41.64
CA LEU A 2 26.36 -45.64 41.70
C LEU A 2 25.48 -45.07 40.58
N ILE A 3 24.27 -44.65 40.96
CA ILE A 3 23.34 -43.96 40.06
C ILE A 3 23.72 -42.48 40.12
N LEU A 4 24.30 -41.96 39.04
CA LEU A 4 24.50 -40.53 38.86
C LEU A 4 23.13 -39.93 38.47
N LEU A 5 22.46 -39.28 39.42
CA LEU A 5 21.32 -38.40 39.13
C LEU A 5 21.85 -37.15 38.42
N LEU A 6 21.59 -37.05 37.11
CA LEU A 6 21.61 -35.76 36.41
C LEU A 6 20.36 -34.97 36.84
N LEU A 7 20.55 -34.04 37.77
CA LEU A 7 19.58 -32.98 38.04
C LEU A 7 19.59 -32.02 36.84
N ALA A 8 18.68 -32.23 35.89
CA ALA A 8 18.36 -31.20 34.92
C ALA A 8 17.68 -30.04 35.67
N THR A 9 18.35 -28.90 35.74
CA THR A 9 17.73 -27.65 36.20
C THR A 9 16.67 -27.26 35.19
N VAL A 10 15.41 -27.56 35.50
CA VAL A 10 14.25 -27.04 34.76
C VAL A 10 14.20 -25.54 35.07
N SER A 11 14.72 -24.71 34.18
CA SER A 11 14.39 -23.29 34.21
C SER A 11 12.89 -23.20 33.94
N SER A 12 12.10 -22.75 34.93
CA SER A 12 10.67 -22.51 34.72
C SER A 12 10.54 -21.41 33.67
N GLU A 13 10.17 -21.79 32.46
CA GLU A 13 9.87 -20.86 31.38
C GLU A 13 8.63 -20.07 31.80
N ILE A 14 8.79 -18.77 32.03
CA ILE A 14 7.67 -17.88 32.37
C ILE A 14 7.18 -17.27 31.06
N CYS A 15 5.88 -17.35 30.80
CA CYS A 15 5.30 -16.66 29.65
C CYS A 15 5.47 -15.16 29.79
N THR A 16 6.19 -14.58 28.83
CA THR A 16 6.43 -13.14 28.80
C THR A 16 5.21 -12.44 28.20
N PRO A 17 4.58 -11.48 28.90
CA PRO A 17 3.56 -10.64 28.31
C PRO A 17 4.13 -9.81 27.16
N VAL A 18 3.33 -9.63 26.11
CA VAL A 18 3.70 -8.87 24.91
C VAL A 18 2.73 -7.72 24.71
N GLU A 19 3.23 -6.51 24.54
CA GLU A 19 2.40 -5.36 24.20
C GLU A 19 2.92 -4.61 22.97
N CYS A 20 2.02 -3.85 22.34
CA CYS A 20 2.38 -2.91 21.30
C CYS A 20 2.79 -1.59 21.94
N GLY A 21 3.93 -1.04 21.55
CA GLY A 21 4.42 0.22 22.10
C GLY A 21 5.28 1.00 21.11
N ASP A 22 5.52 2.27 21.41
CA ASP A 22 6.37 3.13 20.61
C ASP A 22 7.84 2.88 21.00
N LEU A 23 8.54 2.13 20.14
CA LEU A 23 9.96 1.85 20.33
C LEU A 23 10.84 2.96 19.73
N PRO A 24 12.09 3.11 20.20
CA PRO A 24 13.06 4.03 19.58
C PRO A 24 13.21 3.79 18.07
N SER A 25 13.54 4.84 17.31
CA SER A 25 13.67 4.78 15.84
C SER A 25 14.49 3.56 15.38
N ASN A 26 13.92 2.80 14.43
CA ASN A 26 14.45 1.56 13.85
C ASN A 26 14.50 0.33 14.78
N GLN A 27 13.92 0.37 15.98
CA GLN A 27 13.69 -0.81 16.81
C GLN A 27 12.28 -1.35 16.62
N CYS A 28 12.13 -2.66 16.60
CA CYS A 28 10.84 -3.35 16.42
C CYS A 28 10.53 -4.37 17.52
N PHE A 29 11.53 -4.71 18.32
CA PHE A 29 11.36 -5.51 19.54
C PHE A 29 12.28 -5.01 20.63
N MET A 30 11.75 -4.89 21.83
CA MET A 30 12.52 -4.63 23.03
C MET A 30 11.99 -5.48 24.18
N TYR A 31 12.88 -6.15 24.90
CA TYR A 31 12.53 -6.83 26.15
C TYR A 31 13.00 -5.99 27.33
N LYS A 32 12.06 -5.50 28.15
CA LYS A 32 12.36 -4.67 29.32
C LYS A 32 11.42 -4.99 30.48
N ASN A 33 11.95 -5.16 31.68
CA ASN A 33 11.17 -5.40 32.90
C ASN A 33 10.19 -6.60 32.81
N ASN A 34 10.59 -7.71 32.17
CA ASN A 34 9.73 -8.88 31.93
C ASN A 34 8.51 -8.59 31.05
N LEU A 35 8.59 -7.57 30.21
CA LEU A 35 7.59 -7.20 29.21
C LEU A 35 8.29 -7.13 27.85
N ALA A 36 7.75 -7.84 26.87
CA ALA A 36 8.16 -7.73 25.49
C ALA A 36 7.32 -6.63 24.83
N GLN A 37 7.97 -5.62 24.28
CA GLN A 37 7.34 -4.59 23.50
C GLN A 37 7.66 -4.83 22.02
N VAL A 38 6.62 -4.77 21.18
CA VAL A 38 6.75 -4.84 19.72
C VAL A 38 6.23 -3.56 19.09
N SER A 39 6.89 -3.14 18.02
CA SER A 39 6.42 -2.07 17.15
C SER A 39 6.58 -2.49 15.69
N SER A 40 5.75 -1.90 14.85
CA SER A 40 5.83 -2.05 13.41
C SER A 40 7.17 -1.55 12.87
N CYS A 41 7.66 -2.20 11.83
CA CYS A 41 8.75 -1.68 11.01
C CYS A 41 8.23 -0.77 9.90
N ASP A 42 9.16 -0.09 9.20
CA ASP A 42 8.88 0.65 7.98
C ASP A 42 8.43 -0.30 6.84
N PRO A 43 7.70 0.19 5.80
CA PRO A 43 7.10 -0.60 4.70
C PRO A 43 7.98 -1.68 4.05
N ASN A 44 9.29 -1.46 4.05
CA ASN A 44 10.29 -2.30 3.40
C ASN A 44 11.14 -3.08 4.40
N GLN A 45 10.71 -3.22 5.65
CA GLN A 45 11.50 -3.84 6.69
C GLN A 45 10.69 -4.89 7.46
N VAL A 46 11.38 -5.89 7.98
CA VAL A 46 10.83 -6.95 8.83
C VAL A 46 11.47 -6.91 10.20
N CYS A 47 10.69 -7.32 11.20
CA CYS A 47 11.19 -7.57 12.54
C CYS A 47 11.47 -9.07 12.73
N ASN A 48 12.72 -9.49 12.63
CA ASN A 48 13.08 -10.90 12.76
C ASN A 48 13.35 -11.30 14.23
N ILE A 49 12.30 -11.71 14.94
CA ILE A 49 12.37 -12.07 16.37
C ILE A 49 12.48 -13.59 16.52
N THR A 50 13.68 -14.07 16.88
CA THR A 50 13.94 -15.51 17.01
C THR A 50 13.59 -16.09 18.38
N SER A 51 13.45 -15.26 19.41
CA SER A 51 13.08 -15.69 20.77
C SER A 51 12.54 -14.54 21.61
N LEU A 52 11.59 -14.86 22.50
CA LEU A 52 11.03 -13.93 23.51
C LEU A 52 11.75 -14.03 24.88
N SER A 53 12.72 -14.92 25.03
CA SER A 53 13.23 -15.35 26.34
C SER A 53 14.54 -14.69 26.79
N SER A 54 14.95 -13.55 26.22
CA SER A 54 16.17 -12.85 26.63
C SER A 54 16.10 -11.33 26.40
N PRO A 55 16.86 -10.53 27.17
CA PRO A 55 16.99 -9.08 26.95
C PRO A 55 17.75 -8.82 25.65
N ILE A 56 17.01 -8.87 24.54
CA ILE A 56 17.48 -8.51 23.21
C ILE A 56 16.67 -7.32 22.72
N ASN A 57 17.34 -6.45 21.99
CA ASN A 57 16.70 -5.42 21.19
C ASN A 57 16.87 -5.85 19.73
N VAL A 58 15.77 -5.94 18.99
CA VAL A 58 15.79 -6.26 17.56
C VAL A 58 15.48 -4.97 16.80
N THR A 59 16.30 -4.69 15.81
CA THR A 59 16.09 -3.59 14.87
C THR A 59 15.39 -4.10 13.62
N CYS A 60 14.64 -3.21 12.98
CA CYS A 60 14.11 -3.49 11.66
C CYS A 60 15.24 -3.76 10.68
N THR A 61 15.04 -4.76 9.83
CA THR A 61 15.97 -5.11 8.73
C THR A 61 15.21 -5.10 7.43
N ASP A 62 15.85 -4.65 6.35
CA ASP A 62 15.21 -4.63 5.04
C ASP A 62 14.64 -6.00 4.68
N LEU A 63 13.40 -5.97 4.19
CA LEU A 63 12.61 -7.12 3.79
C LEU A 63 13.34 -7.77 2.63
N GLN A 64 14.07 -8.86 2.91
CA GLN A 64 14.57 -9.68 1.83
C GLN A 64 13.36 -10.23 1.11
N THR A 65 13.24 -9.94 -0.19
CA THR A 65 12.17 -10.49 -1.03
C THR A 65 12.14 -12.00 -0.78
N PRO A 66 11.00 -12.56 -0.29
CA PRO A 66 10.95 -13.96 0.07
C PRO A 66 11.38 -14.77 -1.13
N THR A 67 12.42 -15.59 -0.96
CA THR A 67 12.99 -16.33 -2.07
C THR A 67 11.95 -17.32 -2.59
N ARG A 68 11.58 -17.19 -3.86
CA ARG A 68 10.52 -17.98 -4.48
C ARG A 68 11.07 -19.23 -5.11
N TYR A 69 10.30 -20.30 -5.00
CA TYR A 69 10.70 -21.61 -5.50
C TYR A 69 10.07 -21.87 -6.87
N PRO A 70 10.63 -22.79 -7.68
CA PRO A 70 10.01 -23.16 -8.94
C PRO A 70 8.54 -23.57 -8.78
N GLY A 71 7.68 -23.00 -9.63
CA GLY A 71 6.22 -23.14 -9.57
C GLY A 71 5.51 -22.04 -8.78
N ASP A 72 6.23 -21.17 -8.09
CA ASP A 72 5.66 -19.99 -7.42
C ASP A 72 5.42 -18.85 -8.41
N LEU A 73 4.39 -18.02 -8.16
CA LEU A 73 4.19 -16.75 -8.87
C LEU A 73 5.43 -15.86 -8.73
N CYS A 74 5.83 -15.17 -9.79
CA CYS A 74 6.88 -14.15 -9.75
C CYS A 74 6.54 -13.00 -10.70
N SER A 75 7.07 -11.82 -10.38
CA SER A 75 7.11 -10.67 -11.29
C SER A 75 8.45 -10.54 -12.00
N TYR A 76 9.53 -11.00 -11.36
CA TYR A 76 10.89 -10.75 -11.84
C TYR A 76 11.88 -11.86 -11.46
N ASN A 77 13.05 -11.87 -12.10
CA ASN A 77 14.00 -12.99 -12.04
C ASN A 77 14.64 -13.16 -10.66
N SER A 78 14.98 -12.05 -10.00
CA SER A 78 15.63 -12.02 -8.68
C SER A 78 14.73 -12.50 -7.55
N GLN A 79 13.40 -12.52 -7.75
CA GLN A 79 12.48 -13.18 -6.83
C GLN A 79 12.69 -14.70 -6.79
N CYS A 80 13.10 -15.30 -7.89
CA CYS A 80 13.22 -16.74 -8.02
C CYS A 80 14.59 -17.24 -7.55
N THR A 81 14.61 -18.29 -6.74
CA THR A 81 15.83 -19.05 -6.37
C THR A 81 16.66 -19.46 -7.58
N SER A 82 16.02 -19.70 -8.71
CA SER A 82 16.65 -20.06 -9.98
C SER A 82 17.23 -18.88 -10.76
N GLY A 83 16.87 -17.64 -10.39
CA GLY A 83 17.14 -16.44 -11.17
C GLY A 83 16.31 -16.34 -12.46
N LEU A 84 15.25 -17.14 -12.62
CA LEU A 84 14.42 -17.17 -13.82
C LEU A 84 12.92 -17.17 -13.50
N CYS A 85 12.27 -16.08 -13.89
CA CYS A 85 10.82 -15.88 -13.91
C CYS A 85 10.35 -15.92 -15.36
N SER A 86 9.62 -16.97 -15.75
CA SER A 86 9.06 -17.14 -17.09
C SER A 86 7.54 -17.22 -16.99
N ASP A 87 6.82 -16.45 -17.81
CA ASP A 87 5.35 -16.41 -17.80
C ASP A 87 4.75 -16.15 -16.41
N LYS A 88 5.40 -15.29 -15.61
CA LYS A 88 5.07 -14.98 -14.21
C LYS A 88 5.20 -16.16 -13.24
N ILE A 89 5.97 -17.19 -13.60
CA ILE A 89 6.21 -18.39 -12.77
C ILE A 89 7.71 -18.62 -12.64
N CYS A 90 8.17 -18.84 -11.40
CA CYS A 90 9.55 -19.23 -11.17
C CYS A 90 9.83 -20.56 -11.85
N SER A 91 10.82 -20.56 -12.75
CA SER A 91 11.20 -21.74 -13.53
C SER A 91 12.37 -22.45 -12.86
N GLY A 92 12.32 -23.78 -12.77
CA GLY A 92 13.43 -24.60 -12.25
C GLY A 92 13.98 -25.55 -13.33
N PRO A 93 15.11 -26.22 -13.07
CA PRO A 93 15.62 -27.25 -13.95
C PRO A 93 14.62 -28.41 -14.07
N GLY A 94 14.48 -28.95 -15.28
CA GLY A 94 13.65 -30.11 -15.59
C GLY A 94 14.39 -31.44 -15.40
N PHE A 95 13.77 -32.54 -15.84
CA PHE A 95 14.32 -33.89 -15.71
C PHE A 95 15.80 -34.00 -16.15
N GLN A 96 16.63 -34.61 -15.31
CA GLN A 96 18.08 -34.80 -15.48
C GLN A 96 18.92 -33.53 -15.60
N GLN A 97 18.36 -32.35 -15.37
CA GLN A 97 19.14 -31.13 -15.28
C GLN A 97 19.73 -30.97 -13.88
N PRO A 98 20.88 -30.28 -13.75
CA PRO A 98 21.55 -30.08 -12.48
C PRO A 98 20.72 -29.23 -11.52
N CYS A 99 20.71 -29.61 -10.24
CA CYS A 99 20.13 -28.85 -9.14
C CYS A 99 21.15 -28.70 -8.02
N THR A 100 21.21 -27.51 -7.41
CA THR A 100 22.19 -27.14 -6.37
C THR A 100 21.64 -27.26 -4.95
N VAL A 101 20.31 -27.29 -4.82
CA VAL A 101 19.57 -27.39 -3.57
C VAL A 101 18.37 -28.32 -3.78
N GLU A 102 17.93 -29.01 -2.71
CA GLU A 102 16.80 -29.96 -2.76
C GLU A 102 15.52 -29.35 -3.37
N ILE A 103 15.42 -28.02 -3.29
CA ILE A 103 14.26 -27.17 -3.59
C ILE A 103 14.29 -26.52 -4.98
N GLY A 104 15.30 -26.84 -5.82
CA GLY A 104 15.57 -26.10 -7.06
C GLY A 104 14.84 -26.59 -8.31
N CYS A 105 14.17 -27.75 -8.30
CA CYS A 105 13.62 -28.38 -9.51
C CYS A 105 12.22 -27.87 -9.88
N SER A 106 11.89 -27.88 -11.17
CA SER A 106 10.55 -27.54 -11.68
C SER A 106 9.43 -28.44 -11.10
N PRO A 107 8.16 -27.99 -11.10
CA PRO A 107 7.01 -28.79 -10.66
C PRO A 107 6.99 -30.20 -11.27
N GLY A 108 6.67 -31.20 -10.45
CA GLY A 108 6.72 -32.63 -10.82
C GLY A 108 8.08 -33.30 -10.64
N PHE A 109 9.12 -32.55 -10.26
CA PHE A 109 10.46 -33.06 -10.02
C PHE A 109 10.97 -32.75 -8.60
N TYR A 110 11.93 -33.55 -8.14
CA TYR A 110 12.69 -33.34 -6.90
C TYR A 110 14.19 -33.54 -7.17
N CYS A 111 15.05 -32.93 -6.35
CA CYS A 111 16.48 -33.02 -6.55
C CYS A 111 17.06 -34.26 -5.85
N LEU A 112 17.64 -35.19 -6.62
CA LEU A 112 18.34 -36.37 -6.10
C LEU A 112 19.73 -36.44 -6.70
N ASN A 113 20.76 -36.50 -5.86
CA ASN A 113 22.17 -36.56 -6.28
C ASN A 113 22.53 -35.41 -7.24
N ASN A 114 22.08 -34.19 -6.93
CA ASN A 114 22.27 -32.97 -7.74
C ASN A 114 21.64 -33.02 -9.14
N LEU A 115 20.69 -33.93 -9.40
CA LEU A 115 19.92 -33.99 -10.64
C LEU A 115 18.43 -34.03 -10.35
N CYS A 116 17.63 -33.31 -11.14
CA CYS A 116 16.17 -33.35 -11.01
C CYS A 116 15.62 -34.70 -11.50
N GLN A 117 14.89 -35.40 -10.64
CA GLN A 117 14.23 -36.67 -10.90
C GLN A 117 12.71 -36.52 -10.80
N ASN A 118 11.95 -37.41 -11.45
CA ASN A 118 10.49 -37.44 -11.31
C ASN A 118 10.10 -37.72 -9.86
N GLN A 119 9.13 -36.97 -9.33
CA GLN A 119 8.55 -37.27 -8.03
C GLN A 119 8.08 -38.73 -7.94
N VAL A 120 8.35 -39.34 -6.79
CA VAL A 120 8.04 -40.72 -6.48
C VAL A 120 6.54 -40.87 -6.27
N ARG A 121 5.93 -41.79 -7.04
CA ARG A 121 4.50 -42.10 -6.92
C ARG A 121 4.21 -42.84 -5.61
N ILE A 122 2.94 -42.78 -5.18
CA ILE A 122 2.44 -43.54 -4.02
C ILE A 122 2.84 -45.02 -4.13
N GLY A 123 3.36 -45.58 -3.04
CA GLY A 123 3.92 -46.93 -2.92
C GLY A 123 5.41 -47.04 -3.24
N GLY A 124 6.01 -46.03 -3.89
CA GLY A 124 7.44 -45.98 -4.18
C GLY A 124 8.30 -45.68 -2.95
N LEU A 125 9.61 -45.91 -3.07
CA LEU A 125 10.59 -45.64 -2.00
C LEU A 125 10.96 -44.16 -1.93
N CYS A 126 11.04 -43.61 -0.73
CA CYS A 126 11.41 -42.22 -0.48
C CYS A 126 12.32 -42.10 0.72
N MET A 127 12.99 -40.96 0.82
CA MET A 127 13.78 -40.52 1.97
C MET A 127 13.15 -39.32 2.67
N SER A 128 12.45 -38.47 1.92
CA SER A 128 11.78 -37.26 2.43
C SER A 128 10.43 -37.02 1.75
N ASP A 129 9.63 -36.14 2.32
CA ASP A 129 8.33 -35.75 1.76
C ASP A 129 8.43 -35.09 0.38
N THR A 130 9.55 -34.40 0.11
CA THR A 130 9.78 -33.71 -1.17
C THR A 130 10.04 -34.68 -2.31
N ASP A 131 10.50 -35.91 -2.02
CA ASP A 131 10.65 -36.97 -3.01
C ASP A 131 9.30 -37.39 -3.58
N CYS A 132 8.26 -37.41 -2.75
CA CYS A 132 6.94 -37.90 -3.10
C CYS A 132 6.15 -36.88 -3.94
N VAL A 133 5.24 -37.38 -4.77
CA VAL A 133 4.24 -36.54 -5.47
C VAL A 133 3.50 -35.63 -4.49
N ASN A 134 3.06 -34.45 -4.94
CA ASN A 134 2.57 -33.38 -4.05
C ASN A 134 1.36 -33.72 -3.17
N ASN A 135 0.64 -34.80 -3.45
CA ASN A 135 -0.45 -35.33 -2.61
C ASN A 135 -0.03 -36.50 -1.71
N ALA A 136 1.28 -36.72 -1.54
CA ALA A 136 1.85 -37.78 -0.73
C ALA A 136 3.00 -37.27 0.16
N LEU A 137 3.26 -38.02 1.23
CA LEU A 137 4.38 -37.81 2.17
C LEU A 137 5.18 -39.10 2.32
N CYS A 138 6.40 -38.99 2.84
CA CYS A 138 7.27 -40.12 3.06
C CYS A 138 7.05 -40.74 4.44
N ASN A 139 6.31 -41.85 4.48
CA ASN A 139 6.06 -42.58 5.71
C ASN A 139 6.89 -43.87 5.76
N LEU A 140 7.81 -43.95 6.71
CA LEU A 140 8.65 -45.14 6.94
C LEU A 140 9.35 -45.63 5.65
N GLY A 141 9.85 -44.68 4.85
CA GLY A 141 10.57 -44.94 3.60
C GLY A 141 9.70 -45.23 2.38
N LYS A 142 8.37 -45.05 2.48
CA LYS A 142 7.44 -45.18 1.34
C LYS A 142 6.55 -43.97 1.18
N CYS A 143 6.32 -43.57 -0.07
CA CYS A 143 5.34 -42.53 -0.37
C CYS A 143 3.94 -43.05 -0.12
N ILE A 144 3.19 -42.38 0.76
CA ILE A 144 1.78 -42.65 1.02
C ILE A 144 0.98 -41.36 0.85
N GLN A 145 -0.31 -41.49 0.55
CA GLN A 145 -1.17 -40.32 0.48
C GLN A 145 -1.34 -39.69 1.87
N TYR A 146 -1.41 -38.35 1.95
CA TYR A 146 -1.77 -37.66 3.19
C TYR A 146 -3.12 -38.18 3.73
N TRP A 147 -3.23 -38.29 5.05
CA TRP A 147 -4.46 -38.69 5.75
C TRP A 147 -5.07 -40.02 5.25
N SER A 148 -4.23 -40.98 4.86
CA SER A 148 -4.69 -42.25 4.28
C SER A 148 -4.62 -43.44 5.22
N LEU A 149 -3.73 -43.41 6.21
CA LEU A 149 -3.52 -44.55 7.10
C LEU A 149 -4.68 -44.70 8.08
N VAL A 150 -5.19 -45.92 8.25
CA VAL A 150 -6.27 -46.22 9.18
C VAL A 150 -5.73 -46.56 10.57
N ASN A 151 -6.61 -46.61 11.57
CA ASN A 151 -6.23 -46.91 12.95
C ASN A 151 -5.39 -48.20 13.05
N ASN A 152 -4.35 -48.13 13.88
CA ASN A 152 -3.32 -49.15 14.13
C ASN A 152 -2.29 -49.35 13.01
N GLU A 153 -2.37 -48.64 11.88
CA GLU A 153 -1.30 -48.67 10.89
C GLU A 153 -0.06 -47.88 11.36
N PRO A 154 1.15 -48.36 11.06
CA PRO A 154 2.39 -47.74 11.52
C PRO A 154 2.66 -46.43 10.78
N THR A 155 3.10 -45.42 11.53
CA THR A 155 3.36 -44.07 11.02
C THR A 155 4.68 -43.52 11.60
N ILE A 156 5.18 -42.45 10.99
CA ILE A 156 6.27 -41.64 11.53
C ILE A 156 5.83 -40.91 12.82
N ALA A 157 6.80 -40.38 13.56
CA ALA A 157 6.52 -39.65 14.80
C ALA A 157 5.56 -38.46 14.55
N PRO A 158 4.46 -38.34 15.30
CA PRO A 158 3.54 -37.22 15.18
C PRO A 158 4.10 -35.94 15.81
N ILE A 159 3.59 -34.80 15.38
CA ILE A 159 3.83 -33.49 16.00
C ILE A 159 2.74 -33.30 17.05
N ASN A 160 3.08 -33.35 18.34
CA ASN A 160 2.11 -33.21 19.44
C ASN A 160 0.90 -34.15 19.30
N SER A 161 1.14 -35.42 18.94
CA SER A 161 0.12 -36.45 18.66
C SER A 161 -0.68 -36.25 17.35
N LEU A 162 -0.43 -35.17 16.61
CA LEU A 162 -1.00 -34.95 15.28
C LEU A 162 -0.14 -35.60 14.19
N SER A 163 -0.76 -36.41 13.31
CA SER A 163 -0.06 -37.15 12.25
C SER A 163 -0.62 -36.84 10.88
N LEU A 164 0.22 -36.31 9.98
CA LEU A 164 -0.09 -36.03 8.57
C LEU A 164 -0.46 -37.27 7.73
N ALA A 165 -0.11 -38.46 8.24
CA ALA A 165 -0.35 -39.73 7.55
C ALA A 165 -1.70 -40.36 7.90
N CYS A 166 -2.18 -40.16 9.13
CA CYS A 166 -3.33 -40.87 9.68
C CYS A 166 -4.63 -40.22 9.24
N LYS A 167 -5.61 -41.00 8.80
CA LYS A 167 -6.92 -40.49 8.37
C LYS A 167 -7.67 -39.71 9.45
N SER A 168 -7.46 -40.06 10.72
CA SER A 168 -7.97 -39.34 11.88
C SER A 168 -7.19 -38.07 12.22
N GLY A 169 -6.00 -37.90 11.66
CA GLY A 169 -5.03 -36.90 12.10
C GLY A 169 -4.32 -37.25 13.41
N ALA A 170 -4.55 -38.41 14.02
CA ALA A 170 -3.98 -38.77 15.32
C ALA A 170 -3.05 -39.98 15.24
N ALA A 171 -1.94 -39.94 15.99
CA ALA A 171 -1.09 -41.10 16.23
C ALA A 171 -0.64 -41.19 17.68
N LYS A 172 -0.45 -42.42 18.16
CA LYS A 172 0.03 -42.72 19.51
C LYS A 172 1.29 -43.58 19.48
N LEU A 173 2.12 -43.43 20.52
CA LEU A 173 3.29 -44.26 20.72
C LEU A 173 2.88 -45.68 21.17
N THR A 174 3.49 -46.68 20.55
CA THR A 174 3.36 -48.10 20.90
C THR A 174 4.75 -48.72 21.05
N ILE A 175 4.82 -49.99 21.45
CA ILE A 175 6.09 -50.73 21.61
C ILE A 175 6.85 -50.83 20.28
N SER A 176 6.15 -50.84 19.15
CA SER A 176 6.71 -50.97 17.80
C SER A 176 6.92 -49.65 17.07
N GLY A 177 6.81 -48.51 17.77
CA GLY A 177 6.83 -47.17 17.16
C GLY A 177 5.47 -46.49 17.20
N TYR A 178 5.20 -45.57 16.29
CA TYR A 178 3.94 -44.83 16.28
C TYR A 178 2.91 -45.52 15.40
N THR A 179 1.66 -45.55 15.84
CA THR A 179 0.54 -46.07 15.05
C THR A 179 -0.62 -45.08 15.04
N CYS A 180 -1.34 -45.02 13.93
CA CYS A 180 -2.55 -44.22 13.83
C CYS A 180 -3.60 -44.62 14.86
N SER A 181 -4.37 -43.66 15.33
CA SER A 181 -5.34 -43.84 16.40
C SER A 181 -6.57 -42.96 16.20
N PRO A 182 -7.70 -43.22 16.88
CA PRO A 182 -8.89 -42.39 16.75
C PRO A 182 -8.60 -40.92 17.09
N ALA A 183 -9.29 -40.02 16.39
CA ALA A 183 -9.28 -38.60 16.69
C ALA A 183 -10.00 -38.34 18.02
N GLU A 184 -9.47 -37.40 18.80
CA GLU A 184 -10.06 -36.99 20.07
C GLU A 184 -10.02 -35.48 20.21
N ASP A 185 -11.13 -34.93 20.71
CA ASP A 185 -11.27 -33.50 20.98
C ASP A 185 -10.52 -33.10 22.25
N SER A 186 -10.16 -31.83 22.34
CA SER A 186 -9.72 -31.19 23.59
C SER A 186 -10.76 -31.36 24.70
N GLU A 187 -10.32 -31.52 25.96
CA GLU A 187 -11.24 -31.48 27.12
C GLU A 187 -11.96 -30.12 27.22
N SER A 188 -11.26 -29.03 26.88
CA SER A 188 -11.80 -27.70 26.70
C SER A 188 -10.86 -26.84 25.85
N LEU A 189 -11.38 -26.25 24.78
CA LEU A 189 -10.62 -25.41 23.82
C LEU A 189 -10.24 -24.04 24.38
N GLU A 190 -10.97 -23.52 25.38
CA GLU A 190 -10.74 -22.16 25.92
C GLU A 190 -9.89 -22.14 27.19
N THR A 191 -9.31 -23.27 27.58
CA THR A 191 -8.61 -23.39 28.85
C THR A 191 -7.21 -22.79 28.77
N THR A 192 -6.98 -21.71 29.51
CA THR A 192 -5.64 -21.26 29.89
C THR A 192 -4.96 -22.34 30.73
N CYS A 193 -3.66 -22.54 30.54
CA CYS A 193 -2.89 -23.53 31.29
C CYS A 193 -1.63 -22.91 31.89
N ASP A 194 -1.14 -23.53 32.96
CA ASP A 194 0.13 -23.15 33.58
C ASP A 194 1.29 -23.77 32.80
N ILE A 195 2.37 -23.03 32.59
CA ILE A 195 3.54 -23.57 31.89
C ILE A 195 4.17 -24.71 32.68
N GLY A 196 4.51 -25.78 31.96
CA GLY A 196 4.94 -27.05 32.52
C GLY A 196 3.78 -28.00 32.85
N SER A 197 2.53 -27.55 32.79
CA SER A 197 1.37 -28.45 32.86
C SER A 197 1.10 -29.14 31.51
N LEU A 198 0.40 -30.28 31.60
CA LEU A 198 -0.08 -31.02 30.44
C LEU A 198 -1.54 -30.69 30.18
N CYS A 199 -1.84 -30.40 28.92
CA CYS A 199 -3.17 -30.38 28.36
C CYS A 199 -3.57 -31.78 27.95
N TYR A 200 -4.85 -32.13 28.10
CA TYR A 200 -5.36 -33.46 27.81
C TYR A 200 -6.48 -33.43 26.79
N SER A 201 -6.57 -34.50 25.99
CA SER A 201 -7.78 -34.80 25.25
C SER A 201 -8.94 -35.12 26.20
N SER A 202 -10.17 -35.03 25.70
CA SER A 202 -11.41 -35.38 26.43
C SER A 202 -11.39 -36.76 27.07
N SER A 203 -10.69 -37.73 26.47
CA SER A 203 -10.53 -39.09 27.02
C SER A 203 -9.28 -39.25 27.91
N LYS A 204 -8.40 -38.24 27.95
CA LYS A 204 -7.08 -38.25 28.61
C LYS A 204 -6.09 -39.27 28.02
N THR A 205 -6.35 -39.73 26.79
CA THR A 205 -5.45 -40.63 26.06
C THR A 205 -4.25 -39.88 25.48
N TYR A 206 -4.45 -38.63 25.06
CA TYR A 206 -3.37 -37.78 24.56
C TYR A 206 -3.10 -36.65 25.52
N SER A 207 -1.84 -36.24 25.55
CA SER A 207 -1.41 -35.05 26.27
C SER A 207 -0.45 -34.23 25.44
N SER A 208 -0.52 -32.91 25.56
CA SER A 208 0.42 -31.98 24.96
C SER A 208 0.87 -30.97 26.01
N PRO A 209 2.14 -30.51 25.99
CA PRO A 209 2.56 -29.44 26.89
C PRO A 209 1.76 -28.16 26.63
N CYS A 210 1.52 -27.41 27.69
CA CYS A 210 1.04 -26.03 27.63
C CYS A 210 2.03 -25.15 26.86
N VAL A 211 1.55 -24.27 25.97
CA VAL A 211 2.39 -23.39 25.14
C VAL A 211 2.14 -21.94 25.52
N CYS A 212 3.20 -21.14 25.67
CA CYS A 212 3.06 -19.71 25.92
C CYS A 212 2.44 -19.00 24.72
N GLY A 213 1.31 -18.33 24.94
CA GLY A 213 0.76 -17.38 23.99
C GLY A 213 1.62 -16.10 23.94
N LYS A 214 1.50 -15.36 22.84
CA LYS A 214 2.21 -14.09 22.63
C LYS A 214 1.34 -12.88 22.96
N ASN A 215 0.44 -13.00 23.93
CA ASN A 215 -0.57 -11.99 24.27
C ASN A 215 -0.09 -11.03 25.36
N THR A 216 -0.88 -9.98 25.59
CA THR A 216 -0.65 -8.93 26.59
C THR A 216 -0.65 -9.42 28.03
N TYR A 217 -1.18 -10.62 28.30
CA TYR A 217 -1.28 -11.18 29.64
C TYR A 217 -0.17 -12.16 29.99
N GLY A 218 0.65 -12.58 29.02
CA GLY A 218 1.63 -13.66 29.22
C GLY A 218 0.95 -14.97 29.63
N GLN A 219 -0.15 -15.33 29.00
CA GLN A 219 -0.91 -16.55 29.32
C GLN A 219 -0.50 -17.74 28.45
N GLY A 220 -0.47 -18.94 29.05
CA GLY A 220 -0.31 -20.21 28.36
C GLY A 220 -1.66 -20.78 27.89
N TYR A 221 -1.66 -21.46 26.75
CA TYR A 221 -2.85 -22.12 26.18
C TYR A 221 -2.57 -23.55 25.74
N CYS A 222 -3.62 -24.36 25.81
CA CYS A 222 -3.57 -25.71 25.30
C CYS A 222 -3.58 -25.72 23.76
N PRO A 223 -2.69 -26.50 23.12
CA PRO A 223 -2.73 -26.70 21.69
C PRO A 223 -3.91 -27.60 21.30
N LEU A 224 -4.23 -27.60 20.01
CA LEU A 224 -5.32 -28.38 19.43
C LEU A 224 -4.99 -29.88 19.43
N PHE A 225 -6.02 -30.70 19.66
CA PHE A 225 -6.00 -32.14 19.50
C PHE A 225 -6.68 -32.56 18.21
N SER A 226 -6.37 -33.78 17.77
CA SER A 226 -6.79 -34.31 16.47
C SER A 226 -8.29 -34.23 16.16
N GLY A 227 -9.19 -34.32 17.14
CA GLY A 227 -10.64 -34.24 16.94
C GLY A 227 -11.17 -32.81 16.80
N ASP A 228 -10.39 -31.81 17.25
CA ASP A 228 -10.84 -30.43 17.24
C ASP A 228 -11.19 -29.95 15.82
N SER A 229 -12.20 -29.09 15.73
CA SER A 229 -12.82 -28.72 14.46
C SER A 229 -11.83 -28.10 13.47
N GLN A 230 -10.84 -27.34 13.95
CA GLN A 230 -9.78 -26.79 13.10
C GLN A 230 -8.91 -27.90 12.49
N VAL A 231 -8.54 -28.92 13.26
CA VAL A 231 -7.76 -30.06 12.73
C VAL A 231 -8.58 -30.82 11.69
N GLN A 232 -9.84 -31.12 12.00
CA GLN A 232 -10.73 -31.83 11.07
C GLN A 232 -10.99 -31.00 9.80
N SER A 233 -11.13 -29.68 9.92
CA SER A 233 -11.27 -28.79 8.76
C SER A 233 -10.02 -28.81 7.89
N ALA A 234 -8.82 -28.75 8.48
CA ALA A 234 -7.57 -28.88 7.72
C ALA A 234 -7.49 -30.22 6.97
N ILE A 235 -7.91 -31.32 7.59
CA ILE A 235 -7.92 -32.65 6.95
C ILE A 235 -8.90 -32.68 5.78
N ILE A 236 -10.14 -32.21 5.98
CA ILE A 236 -11.19 -32.20 4.96
C ILE A 236 -10.79 -31.32 3.76
N ASP A 237 -10.36 -30.09 4.04
CA ASP A 237 -10.03 -29.09 3.02
C ASP A 237 -8.75 -29.45 2.24
N SER A 238 -7.88 -30.27 2.83
CA SER A 238 -6.66 -30.74 2.16
C SER A 238 -6.96 -31.47 0.84
N SER A 239 -8.14 -32.10 0.72
CA SER A 239 -8.55 -32.79 -0.51
C SER A 239 -8.67 -31.85 -1.72
N LEU A 240 -9.08 -30.59 -1.50
CA LEU A 240 -9.16 -29.56 -2.54
C LEU A 240 -7.77 -29.10 -2.98
N VAL A 241 -6.86 -28.94 -2.01
CA VAL A 241 -5.46 -28.53 -2.20
C VAL A 241 -4.71 -29.61 -2.99
N PHE A 242 -4.78 -30.86 -2.53
CA PHE A 242 -4.06 -31.99 -3.12
C PHE A 242 -4.50 -32.38 -4.52
N LYS A 243 -5.74 -32.08 -4.91
CA LYS A 243 -6.23 -32.37 -6.27
C LYS A 243 -5.54 -31.50 -7.32
N ASN A 244 -5.07 -30.32 -6.94
CA ASN A 244 -4.64 -29.27 -7.87
C ASN A 244 -3.19 -28.81 -7.65
N ASN A 245 -2.49 -29.35 -6.65
CA ASN A 245 -1.14 -28.90 -6.31
C ASN A 245 -0.02 -29.52 -7.18
N SER A 246 -0.33 -30.31 -8.21
CA SER A 246 0.67 -30.87 -9.12
C SER A 246 1.47 -29.81 -9.89
N LEU A 247 0.97 -28.57 -9.90
CA LEU A 247 1.58 -27.43 -10.55
C LEU A 247 2.55 -26.66 -9.64
N CYS A 248 2.59 -27.01 -8.35
CA CYS A 248 3.54 -26.45 -7.39
C CYS A 248 4.86 -27.24 -7.38
N GLY A 249 5.96 -26.57 -7.03
CA GLY A 249 7.20 -27.25 -6.69
C GLY A 249 7.02 -28.17 -5.48
N SER A 250 7.84 -29.23 -5.39
CA SER A 250 7.80 -30.20 -4.30
C SER A 250 7.92 -29.53 -2.93
N TYR A 251 8.73 -28.49 -2.82
CA TYR A 251 8.96 -27.75 -1.58
C TYR A 251 7.86 -26.73 -1.29
N SER A 252 7.39 -26.02 -2.32
CA SER A 252 6.36 -24.98 -2.21
C SER A 252 4.93 -25.51 -2.40
N ARG A 253 4.70 -26.82 -2.23
CA ARG A 253 3.39 -27.49 -2.47
C ARG A 253 2.24 -27.01 -1.58
N PHE A 254 2.55 -26.28 -0.50
CA PHE A 254 1.61 -25.60 0.40
C PHE A 254 1.88 -24.09 0.50
N SER A 255 2.65 -23.54 -0.43
CA SER A 255 2.96 -22.11 -0.46
C SER A 255 1.80 -21.34 -1.08
N ILE A 256 1.44 -20.22 -0.45
CA ILE A 256 0.48 -19.26 -1.00
C ILE A 256 0.91 -18.75 -2.38
N ASN A 257 2.23 -18.66 -2.62
CA ASN A 257 2.80 -18.23 -3.91
C ASN A 257 2.46 -19.17 -5.06
N CYS A 258 2.36 -20.48 -4.81
CA CYS A 258 1.90 -21.40 -5.84
C CYS A 258 0.39 -21.23 -6.11
N PHE A 259 -0.41 -21.15 -5.06
CA PHE A 259 -1.86 -21.09 -5.19
C PHE A 259 -2.38 -19.77 -5.78
N ALA A 260 -1.59 -18.70 -5.74
CA ALA A 260 -1.92 -17.42 -6.38
C ALA A 260 -2.08 -17.50 -7.90
N LEU A 261 -1.49 -18.51 -8.53
CA LEU A 261 -1.70 -18.80 -9.95
C LEU A 261 -3.10 -19.37 -10.23
N TYR A 262 -3.84 -19.76 -9.19
CA TYR A 262 -5.15 -20.43 -9.29
C TYR A 262 -6.21 -19.71 -8.44
N PRO A 263 -6.69 -18.52 -8.85
CA PRO A 263 -7.62 -17.72 -8.05
C PRO A 263 -8.90 -18.46 -7.60
N SER A 264 -9.39 -19.40 -8.41
CA SER A 264 -10.57 -20.21 -8.08
C SER A 264 -10.35 -21.19 -6.91
N LEU A 265 -9.10 -21.53 -6.61
CA LEU A 265 -8.72 -22.43 -5.52
C LEU A 265 -8.30 -21.67 -4.26
N MET A 266 -7.99 -20.37 -4.39
CA MET A 266 -7.46 -19.55 -3.31
C MET A 266 -8.34 -19.55 -2.04
N PRO A 267 -9.68 -19.39 -2.11
CA PRO A 267 -10.51 -19.38 -0.90
C PRO A 267 -10.38 -20.67 -0.08
N GLY A 268 -10.39 -21.82 -0.76
CA GLY A 268 -10.27 -23.12 -0.11
C GLY A 268 -8.85 -23.40 0.36
N PHE A 269 -7.83 -22.97 -0.39
CA PHE A 269 -6.44 -23.04 0.05
C PHE A 269 -6.17 -22.20 1.30
N LEU A 270 -6.71 -20.98 1.38
CA LEU A 270 -6.55 -20.12 2.56
C LEU A 270 -7.25 -20.71 3.78
N ASN A 271 -8.46 -21.27 3.61
CA ASN A 271 -9.15 -21.95 4.70
C ASN A 271 -8.38 -23.17 5.21
N PHE A 272 -7.84 -23.98 4.29
CA PHE A 272 -6.92 -25.07 4.62
C PHE A 272 -5.69 -24.55 5.37
N SER A 273 -5.01 -23.54 4.84
CA SER A 273 -3.75 -23.01 5.37
C SER A 273 -3.91 -22.39 6.75
N MET A 274 -5.04 -21.69 6.99
CA MET A 274 -5.38 -21.12 8.29
C MET A 274 -5.50 -22.23 9.34
N ASN A 275 -6.35 -23.22 9.07
CA ASN A 275 -6.59 -24.34 9.97
C ASN A 275 -5.35 -25.21 10.16
N PHE A 276 -4.59 -25.45 9.10
CA PHE A 276 -3.35 -26.20 9.13
C PHE A 276 -2.29 -25.49 9.99
N THR A 277 -2.15 -24.17 9.87
CA THR A 277 -1.21 -23.37 10.66
C THR A 277 -1.59 -23.35 12.13
N LEU A 278 -2.88 -23.18 12.45
CA LEU A 278 -3.37 -23.26 13.83
C LEU A 278 -3.05 -24.62 14.47
N ALA A 279 -3.32 -25.71 13.74
CA ALA A 279 -3.18 -27.08 14.23
C ALA A 279 -1.72 -27.60 14.22
N PHE A 280 -1.12 -27.70 13.04
CA PHE A 280 0.13 -28.43 12.81
C PHE A 280 1.37 -27.56 13.00
N LYS A 281 1.25 -26.24 12.88
CA LYS A 281 2.33 -25.30 13.22
C LYS A 281 2.21 -24.75 14.65
N GLY A 282 1.18 -25.15 15.39
CA GLY A 282 0.97 -24.76 16.78
C GLY A 282 0.54 -23.30 16.99
N TYR A 283 0.08 -22.62 15.92
CA TYR A 283 -0.29 -21.20 16.03
C TYR A 283 -1.54 -20.97 16.86
N TYR A 284 -2.35 -21.99 17.12
CA TYR A 284 -3.54 -21.85 17.95
C TYR A 284 -3.21 -21.18 19.28
N ALA A 285 -2.29 -21.74 20.06
CA ALA A 285 -1.87 -21.17 21.33
C ALA A 285 -1.15 -19.82 21.17
N LEU A 286 -0.36 -19.65 20.11
CA LEU A 286 0.46 -18.46 19.87
C LEU A 286 -0.36 -17.21 19.51
N THR A 287 -1.57 -17.37 18.98
CA THR A 287 -2.42 -16.29 18.45
C THR A 287 -3.63 -15.97 19.34
N ARG A 288 -3.91 -16.76 20.39
CA ARG A 288 -5.03 -16.51 21.31
C ARG A 288 -4.84 -15.18 22.04
N ASN A 289 -5.90 -14.38 22.04
CA ASN A 289 -5.99 -13.07 22.70
C ASN A 289 -4.87 -12.09 22.29
N ASN A 290 -4.32 -12.25 21.08
CA ASN A 290 -3.38 -11.29 20.53
C ASN A 290 -4.13 -10.12 19.89
N THR A 291 -3.52 -8.94 19.94
CA THR A 291 -3.92 -7.79 19.12
C THR A 291 -3.41 -7.96 17.68
N ASP A 292 -3.95 -7.18 16.75
CA ASP A 292 -3.49 -7.18 15.35
C ASP A 292 -2.01 -6.85 15.23
N CYS A 293 -1.53 -5.85 15.99
CA CYS A 293 -0.11 -5.49 15.97
C CYS A 293 0.79 -6.64 16.47
N ILE A 294 0.37 -7.40 17.49
CA ILE A 294 1.13 -8.58 17.95
C ILE A 294 1.15 -9.66 16.86
N ASN A 295 0.00 -9.96 16.25
CA ASN A 295 -0.07 -11.00 15.21
C ASN A 295 0.73 -10.61 13.97
N MET A 296 0.68 -9.35 13.58
CA MET A 296 1.47 -8.81 12.47
C MET A 296 2.97 -9.00 12.69
N ASN A 297 3.48 -8.68 13.87
CA ASN A 297 4.92 -8.68 14.12
C ASN A 297 5.48 -10.04 14.57
N LEU A 298 4.68 -10.88 15.26
CA LEU A 298 5.15 -12.13 15.85
C LEU A 298 4.58 -13.39 15.21
N ASN A 299 3.45 -13.28 14.49
CA ASN A 299 2.75 -14.42 13.88
C ASN A 299 2.40 -14.10 12.42
N GLN A 300 3.33 -13.44 11.71
CA GLN A 300 3.14 -12.88 10.37
C GLN A 300 2.47 -13.85 9.40
N GLU A 301 2.95 -15.10 9.29
CA GLU A 301 2.35 -16.11 8.41
C GLU A 301 0.84 -16.31 8.65
N TYR A 302 0.43 -16.47 9.92
CA TYR A 302 -0.98 -16.63 10.26
C TYR A 302 -1.78 -15.35 9.97
N TYR A 303 -1.21 -14.19 10.31
CA TYR A 303 -1.85 -12.90 10.09
C TYR A 303 -2.09 -12.63 8.60
N GLU A 304 -1.10 -12.95 7.75
CA GLU A 304 -1.20 -12.84 6.29
C GLU A 304 -2.33 -13.73 5.73
N ILE A 305 -2.45 -14.98 6.21
CA ILE A 305 -3.51 -15.90 5.77
C ILE A 305 -4.90 -15.37 6.17
N VAL A 306 -5.06 -14.90 7.41
CA VAL A 306 -6.34 -14.36 7.90
C VAL A 306 -6.73 -13.11 7.12
N ASN A 307 -5.79 -12.21 6.89
CA ASN A 307 -6.01 -11.00 6.10
C ASN A 307 -6.33 -11.32 4.64
N ALA A 308 -5.68 -12.31 4.06
CA ALA A 308 -5.97 -12.80 2.71
C ALA A 308 -7.41 -13.32 2.61
N LEU A 309 -7.84 -14.10 3.59
CA LEU A 309 -9.20 -14.63 3.65
C LEU A 309 -10.24 -13.50 3.74
N GLY A 310 -9.95 -12.47 4.55
CA GLY A 310 -10.78 -11.26 4.62
C GLY A 310 -10.77 -10.45 3.33
N ALA A 311 -9.63 -10.39 2.63
CA ALA A 311 -9.50 -9.68 1.36
C ALA A 311 -10.32 -10.29 0.22
N LEU A 312 -10.52 -11.61 0.22
CA LEU A 312 -11.39 -12.28 -0.76
C LEU A 312 -12.86 -11.85 -0.67
N GLN A 313 -13.29 -11.25 0.44
CA GLN A 313 -14.68 -10.81 0.65
C GLN A 313 -14.90 -9.35 0.20
N GLU A 314 -13.84 -8.64 -0.22
CA GLU A 314 -13.87 -7.20 -0.45
C GLU A 314 -13.66 -6.85 -1.95
N PRO A 315 -14.34 -5.82 -2.51
CA PRO A 315 -14.51 -5.73 -3.97
C PRO A 315 -13.31 -5.25 -4.80
N ALA A 316 -12.22 -4.76 -4.20
CA ALA A 316 -11.01 -4.35 -4.93
C ALA A 316 -9.86 -4.11 -3.97
N LEU A 317 -8.65 -4.55 -4.32
CA LEU A 317 -7.43 -4.19 -3.61
C LEU A 317 -6.75 -3.01 -4.30
N CYS A 318 -6.24 -2.09 -3.49
CA CYS A 318 -5.39 -1.02 -3.98
C CYS A 318 -4.03 -1.56 -4.42
N PRO A 319 -3.39 -0.90 -5.40
CA PRO A 319 -1.99 -1.18 -5.68
C PRO A 319 -1.11 -0.91 -4.46
N ALA A 320 -0.03 -1.67 -4.33
CA ALA A 320 1.01 -1.43 -3.33
C ALA A 320 2.17 -0.64 -3.95
N PHE A 321 2.73 0.29 -3.19
CA PHE A 321 3.85 1.14 -3.62
C PHE A 321 5.02 0.97 -2.66
N TYR A 322 6.24 0.91 -3.19
CA TYR A 322 7.46 0.75 -2.41
C TYR A 322 8.55 1.68 -2.95
N CYS A 323 9.25 2.41 -2.08
CA CYS A 323 10.49 3.09 -2.45
C CYS A 323 11.63 2.07 -2.46
N ASP A 324 12.18 1.72 -3.62
CA ASP A 324 13.32 0.78 -3.70
C ASP A 324 14.38 1.29 -4.68
N GLU A 325 15.39 1.99 -4.16
CA GLU A 325 16.51 2.48 -4.96
C GLU A 325 17.49 1.36 -5.37
N ASN A 326 17.45 0.21 -4.70
CA ASN A 326 18.45 -0.85 -4.78
C ASN A 326 17.99 -2.10 -5.53
N ALA A 327 16.76 -2.12 -6.08
CA ALA A 327 16.30 -3.24 -6.89
C ALA A 327 17.32 -3.57 -7.99
N THR A 328 17.78 -4.82 -8.05
CA THR A 328 18.89 -5.22 -8.94
C THR A 328 18.53 -5.24 -10.43
N GLU A 329 17.27 -4.95 -10.77
CA GLU A 329 16.68 -5.14 -12.10
C GLU A 329 16.31 -3.85 -12.83
N TRP A 330 16.68 -2.69 -12.29
CA TRP A 330 16.42 -1.42 -12.96
C TRP A 330 17.12 -1.37 -14.33
N VAL A 331 16.35 -1.16 -15.40
CA VAL A 331 16.95 -0.74 -16.67
C VAL A 331 17.37 0.74 -16.61
N THR A 332 18.25 1.15 -17.52
CA THR A 332 18.73 2.55 -17.59
C THR A 332 17.56 3.53 -17.65
N ASP A 333 17.63 4.58 -16.83
CA ASP A 333 16.61 5.63 -16.68
C ASP A 333 15.21 5.15 -16.29
N GLN A 334 15.03 3.91 -15.82
CA GLN A 334 13.74 3.47 -15.30
C GLN A 334 13.41 4.20 -13.98
N CYS A 335 12.15 4.53 -13.71
CA CYS A 335 11.70 5.18 -12.47
C CYS A 335 10.57 4.42 -11.77
N VAL A 336 9.82 3.60 -12.52
CA VAL A 336 8.86 2.66 -11.96
C VAL A 336 9.14 1.26 -12.51
N LEU A 337 9.23 0.31 -11.60
CA LEU A 337 9.26 -1.11 -11.87
C LEU A 337 8.01 -1.72 -11.24
N GLY A 338 7.09 -2.14 -12.08
CA GLY A 338 5.77 -2.60 -11.70
C GLY A 338 5.58 -4.06 -12.07
N GLY A 339 4.75 -4.74 -11.29
CA GLY A 339 4.45 -6.14 -11.47
C GLY A 339 3.14 -6.54 -10.81
N ASN A 340 2.86 -7.83 -10.85
CA ASN A 340 1.78 -8.43 -10.10
C ASN A 340 2.37 -9.33 -9.04
N ASP A 341 2.00 -9.10 -7.80
CA ASP A 341 2.51 -9.89 -6.72
C ASP A 341 1.43 -10.22 -5.70
N LEU A 342 1.71 -11.19 -4.86
CA LEU A 342 0.88 -11.48 -3.71
C LEU A 342 1.07 -10.41 -2.65
N ASN A 343 -0.02 -9.68 -2.40
CA ASN A 343 -0.16 -8.82 -1.26
C ASN A 343 -1.33 -9.33 -0.41
N PHE A 344 -1.04 -9.87 0.77
CA PHE A 344 -2.00 -10.63 1.61
C PHE A 344 -2.74 -11.69 0.83
N GLY A 345 -2.02 -12.60 0.16
CA GLY A 345 -2.64 -13.75 -0.47
C GLY A 345 -3.57 -13.47 -1.66
N VAL A 346 -3.64 -12.22 -2.10
CA VAL A 346 -4.33 -11.83 -3.32
C VAL A 346 -3.32 -11.18 -4.26
N VAL A 347 -3.43 -11.49 -5.54
CA VAL A 347 -2.57 -10.88 -6.56
C VAL A 347 -2.99 -9.42 -6.76
N THR A 348 -2.11 -8.49 -6.42
CA THR A 348 -2.31 -7.04 -6.62
C THR A 348 -1.23 -6.47 -7.51
N ASP A 349 -1.49 -5.30 -8.09
CA ASP A 349 -0.42 -4.54 -8.74
C ASP A 349 0.54 -4.01 -7.66
N ILE A 350 1.84 -4.17 -7.89
CA ILE A 350 2.90 -3.64 -7.03
C ILE A 350 3.79 -2.74 -7.87
N TYR A 351 4.15 -1.57 -7.32
CA TYR A 351 5.03 -0.59 -7.95
C TYR A 351 6.22 -0.29 -7.04
N TYR A 352 7.41 -0.67 -7.49
CA TYR A 352 8.67 -0.18 -6.94
C TYR A 352 9.01 1.12 -7.65
N THR A 353 9.35 2.16 -6.89
CA THR A 353 9.70 3.48 -7.43
C THR A 353 11.09 3.90 -6.96
N LYS A 354 11.78 4.66 -7.81
CA LYS A 354 13.03 5.34 -7.45
C LYS A 354 13.08 6.74 -8.01
N TYR A 355 13.93 7.58 -7.44
CA TYR A 355 14.08 8.94 -7.92
C TYR A 355 14.65 9.01 -9.32
N CYS A 356 14.12 9.92 -10.12
CA CYS A 356 14.76 10.32 -11.36
C CYS A 356 15.99 11.19 -11.09
N PRO A 357 17.04 11.12 -11.94
CA PRO A 357 18.15 12.06 -11.92
C PRO A 357 17.69 13.51 -12.04
N SER A 358 18.54 14.45 -11.63
CA SER A 358 18.25 15.89 -11.77
C SER A 358 17.90 16.28 -13.21
N ASN A 359 16.90 17.14 -13.38
CA ASN A 359 16.32 17.59 -14.66
C ASN A 359 15.52 16.54 -15.43
N MET A 360 15.25 15.38 -14.82
CA MET A 360 14.32 14.40 -15.35
C MET A 360 13.14 14.21 -14.40
N TYR A 361 12.04 13.73 -14.95
CA TYR A 361 10.85 13.39 -14.19
C TYR A 361 10.28 12.06 -14.64
N CYS A 362 9.54 11.41 -13.76
CA CYS A 362 8.80 10.21 -14.08
C CYS A 362 7.35 10.61 -14.38
N ASN A 363 6.80 10.14 -15.49
CA ASN A 363 5.39 10.34 -15.84
C ASN A 363 4.67 9.00 -15.82
N ALA A 364 4.74 8.30 -14.69
CA ALA A 364 4.10 7.01 -14.57
C ALA A 364 2.58 7.20 -14.44
N MET A 365 1.82 6.51 -15.27
CA MET A 365 0.36 6.40 -15.14
C MET A 365 0.03 5.08 -14.46
N MET A 366 -0.96 5.08 -13.57
CA MET A 366 -1.46 3.85 -12.95
C MET A 366 -1.93 2.85 -14.03
N GLY A 367 -1.57 1.58 -13.87
CA GLY A 367 -1.88 0.51 -14.83
C GLY A 367 -0.78 0.22 -15.86
N PHE A 368 0.31 1.00 -15.87
CA PHE A 368 1.52 0.69 -16.63
C PHE A 368 2.60 0.14 -15.72
N TYR A 369 3.10 -1.05 -16.05
CA TYR A 369 4.07 -1.75 -15.20
C TYR A 369 5.44 -1.05 -15.19
N ASN A 370 5.97 -0.54 -16.31
CA ASN A 370 7.28 0.09 -16.31
C ASN A 370 7.23 1.53 -16.82
N ALA A 371 7.91 2.44 -16.15
CA ALA A 371 8.09 3.83 -16.59
C ALA A 371 9.56 4.24 -16.55
N THR A 372 9.96 5.11 -17.46
CA THR A 372 11.31 5.69 -17.51
C THR A 372 11.25 7.19 -17.30
N CYS A 373 12.31 7.73 -16.70
CA CYS A 373 12.58 9.14 -16.58
C CYS A 373 12.61 9.81 -17.95
N GLN A 374 12.00 10.98 -18.03
CA GLN A 374 11.95 11.82 -19.20
C GLN A 374 12.59 13.17 -18.87
N ILE A 375 13.25 13.79 -19.85
CA ILE A 375 13.81 15.13 -19.68
C ILE A 375 12.65 16.12 -19.53
N ILE A 376 12.75 17.00 -18.53
CA ILE A 376 11.79 18.09 -18.36
C ILE A 376 11.95 19.05 -19.54
N THR A 377 11.00 19.05 -20.47
CA THR A 377 10.95 20.06 -21.52
C THR A 377 10.25 21.29 -20.98
N GLU A 378 10.98 22.38 -20.76
CA GLU A 378 10.39 23.66 -20.40
C GLU A 378 9.39 24.09 -21.48
N SER A 379 8.13 24.29 -21.10
CA SER A 379 7.15 24.87 -22.02
C SER A 379 7.54 26.31 -22.30
N THR A 380 7.47 26.75 -23.56
CA THR A 380 7.68 28.16 -23.90
C THR A 380 6.70 29.07 -23.15
N SER A 381 7.20 30.17 -22.60
CA SER A 381 6.43 31.20 -21.91
C SER A 381 5.43 31.87 -22.86
N TYR A 382 4.23 32.17 -22.37
CA TYR A 382 3.20 32.92 -23.09
C TYR A 382 3.36 34.43 -22.87
N PRO A 383 2.75 35.30 -23.68
CA PRO A 383 2.73 36.74 -23.43
C PRO A 383 2.37 37.10 -21.98
N GLY A 384 3.07 38.05 -21.38
CA GLY A 384 2.91 38.42 -19.96
C GLY A 384 3.72 37.56 -18.98
N ASP A 385 4.08 36.34 -19.35
CA ASP A 385 4.92 35.48 -18.53
C ASP A 385 6.35 36.02 -18.44
N PHE A 386 7.05 35.65 -17.37
CA PHE A 386 8.46 35.95 -17.18
C PHE A 386 9.35 35.30 -18.26
N CYS A 387 10.41 36.01 -18.65
CA CYS A 387 11.44 35.52 -19.56
C CYS A 387 12.79 36.15 -19.22
N ASN A 388 13.87 35.41 -19.49
CA ASN A 388 15.24 35.95 -19.42
C ASN A 388 15.74 36.35 -20.82
N LYS A 389 15.30 35.65 -21.86
CA LYS A 389 15.68 35.88 -23.25
C LYS A 389 14.50 35.62 -24.18
N SER A 390 14.58 36.18 -25.39
CA SER A 390 13.53 36.06 -26.41
C SER A 390 13.17 34.62 -26.78
N SER A 391 14.11 33.67 -26.71
CA SER A 391 13.84 32.26 -27.00
C SER A 391 12.96 31.57 -25.96
N ASP A 392 12.82 32.15 -24.76
CA ASP A 392 11.96 31.60 -23.72
C ASP A 392 10.48 31.84 -24.07
N CYS A 393 10.21 32.86 -24.89
CA CYS A 393 8.87 33.28 -25.29
C CYS A 393 8.40 32.57 -26.55
N SER A 394 7.16 32.07 -26.53
CA SER A 394 6.45 31.57 -27.71
C SER A 394 6.39 32.60 -28.86
N SER A 395 6.37 33.90 -28.52
CA SER A 395 6.40 35.00 -29.49
C SER A 395 7.80 35.34 -30.03
N GLY A 396 8.86 34.75 -29.47
CA GLY A 396 10.25 35.11 -29.78
C GLY A 396 10.64 36.50 -29.30
N ARG A 397 9.88 37.13 -28.39
CA ARG A 397 10.10 38.51 -27.93
C ARG A 397 10.00 38.64 -26.42
N CYS A 398 11.15 38.81 -25.78
CA CYS A 398 11.26 39.15 -24.36
C CYS A 398 11.64 40.63 -24.21
N GLN A 399 10.87 41.40 -23.44
CA GLN A 399 11.18 42.79 -23.11
C GLN A 399 10.89 43.03 -21.63
N GLU A 400 11.82 43.70 -20.92
CA GLU A 400 11.65 44.02 -19.49
C GLU A 400 11.28 42.80 -18.62
N ASN A 401 11.87 41.65 -18.94
CA ASN A 401 11.63 40.35 -18.29
C ASN A 401 10.20 39.82 -18.42
N PHE A 402 9.46 40.20 -19.47
CA PHE A 402 8.20 39.55 -19.83
C PHE A 402 8.04 39.33 -21.33
N CYS A 403 7.31 38.28 -21.69
CA CYS A 403 7.03 37.96 -23.08
C CYS A 403 6.02 38.93 -23.68
N LEU A 404 6.33 39.49 -24.85
CA LEU A 404 5.41 40.35 -25.58
C LEU A 404 4.44 39.51 -26.40
N GLY A 405 3.16 39.92 -26.41
CA GLY A 405 2.13 39.34 -27.26
C GLY A 405 1.78 40.25 -28.43
N ILE A 406 0.82 39.79 -29.22
CA ILE A 406 0.20 40.51 -30.33
C ILE A 406 -0.68 41.65 -29.79
N ARG A 407 -0.65 42.81 -30.44
CA ARG A 407 -1.37 44.02 -29.99
C ARG A 407 -2.85 43.97 -30.35
N GLU A 408 -3.61 44.92 -29.84
CA GLU A 408 -5.03 45.09 -30.17
C GLU A 408 -5.24 45.23 -31.68
N ASP A 409 -6.28 44.57 -32.19
CA ASP A 409 -6.68 44.50 -33.60
C ASP A 409 -5.68 43.85 -34.58
N GLU A 410 -4.53 43.37 -34.12
CA GLU A 410 -3.62 42.55 -34.91
C GLU A 410 -4.10 41.10 -35.02
N GLN A 411 -3.64 40.39 -36.06
CA GLN A 411 -4.07 39.03 -36.38
C GLN A 411 -3.50 38.02 -35.38
N CYS A 412 -4.37 37.16 -34.83
CA CYS A 412 -3.99 36.07 -33.92
C CYS A 412 -4.49 34.73 -34.44
N SER A 413 -3.81 33.65 -34.03
CA SER A 413 -4.15 32.27 -34.40
C SER A 413 -4.60 31.43 -33.21
N SER A 414 -4.12 31.79 -32.02
CA SER A 414 -4.41 31.13 -30.74
C SER A 414 -4.77 32.16 -29.67
N LEU A 415 -5.57 31.71 -28.70
CA LEU A 415 -5.87 32.44 -27.46
C LEU A 415 -4.61 32.86 -26.67
N SER A 416 -3.49 32.16 -26.87
CA SER A 416 -2.20 32.44 -26.24
C SER A 416 -1.39 33.55 -26.91
N ASP A 417 -1.77 34.01 -28.11
CA ASP A 417 -0.91 34.91 -28.90
C ASP A 417 -0.99 36.37 -28.41
N CYS A 418 -2.13 36.75 -27.85
CA CYS A 418 -2.43 38.15 -27.53
C CYS A 418 -1.72 38.63 -26.25
N GLN A 419 -1.40 39.92 -26.22
CA GLN A 419 -0.82 40.59 -25.05
C GLN A 419 -1.79 40.54 -23.83
N PRO A 420 -1.29 40.59 -22.58
CA PRO A 420 -2.14 40.73 -21.39
C PRO A 420 -3.19 41.85 -21.53
N GLY A 421 -4.40 41.58 -21.05
CA GLY A 421 -5.56 42.47 -21.23
C GLY A 421 -6.37 42.23 -22.52
N LEU A 422 -5.90 41.33 -23.40
CA LEU A 422 -6.56 40.98 -24.66
C LEU A 422 -6.89 39.47 -24.72
N PHE A 423 -7.80 39.08 -25.62
CA PHE A 423 -8.05 37.70 -26.02
C PHE A 423 -8.11 37.57 -27.54
N CYS A 424 -7.81 36.38 -28.07
CA CYS A 424 -7.95 36.12 -29.50
C CYS A 424 -9.41 35.80 -29.84
N ASN A 425 -10.09 36.70 -30.55
CA ASN A 425 -11.42 36.41 -31.08
C ASN A 425 -11.26 35.43 -32.25
N THR A 426 -11.55 34.16 -32.03
CA THR A 426 -11.37 33.09 -33.03
C THR A 426 -12.27 33.24 -34.26
N THR A 427 -13.39 33.95 -34.15
CA THR A 427 -14.28 34.26 -35.28
C THR A 427 -13.68 35.34 -36.19
N ARG A 428 -13.00 36.34 -35.60
CA ARG A 428 -12.39 37.46 -36.34
C ARG A 428 -10.89 37.29 -36.58
N LEU A 429 -10.27 36.29 -35.96
CA LEU A 429 -8.83 36.04 -35.92
C LEU A 429 -8.02 37.29 -35.52
N ARG A 430 -8.52 38.05 -34.54
CA ARG A 430 -7.87 39.28 -34.06
C ARG A 430 -7.90 39.41 -32.54
N CYS A 431 -6.85 40.02 -31.97
CA CYS A 431 -6.78 40.31 -30.55
C CYS A 431 -7.74 41.44 -30.18
N GLN A 432 -8.61 41.21 -29.21
CA GLN A 432 -9.60 42.18 -28.73
C GLN A 432 -9.49 42.38 -27.21
N PRO A 433 -9.90 43.54 -26.66
CA PRO A 433 -9.93 43.76 -25.22
C PRO A 433 -10.76 42.72 -24.49
N LEU A 434 -10.28 42.28 -23.34
CA LEU A 434 -11.05 41.40 -22.45
C LEU A 434 -12.37 42.06 -22.03
N ARG A 435 -13.41 41.25 -21.99
CA ARG A 435 -14.77 41.61 -21.62
C ARG A 435 -14.84 42.04 -20.17
N LYS A 436 -15.49 43.18 -19.93
CA LYS A 436 -15.70 43.74 -18.59
C LYS A 436 -16.88 43.06 -17.90
N LYS A 437 -17.06 43.37 -16.61
CA LYS A 437 -18.16 42.84 -15.81
C LYS A 437 -19.51 43.19 -16.47
N PHE A 438 -20.40 42.19 -16.55
CA PHE A 438 -21.71 42.22 -17.20
C PHE A 438 -21.72 42.31 -18.73
N GLU A 439 -20.56 42.25 -19.39
CA GLU A 439 -20.52 42.07 -20.85
C GLU A 439 -20.75 40.61 -21.23
N SER A 440 -21.27 40.39 -22.45
CA SER A 440 -21.52 39.04 -22.96
C SER A 440 -20.23 38.31 -23.30
N CYS A 441 -20.19 37.02 -22.99
CA CYS A 441 -19.08 36.11 -23.24
C CYS A 441 -19.59 34.75 -23.70
N ILE A 442 -18.75 34.03 -24.44
CA ILE A 442 -18.97 32.61 -24.78
C ILE A 442 -18.05 31.71 -23.96
N SER A 443 -16.88 32.23 -23.56
CA SER A 443 -15.88 31.51 -22.78
C SER A 443 -15.29 32.38 -21.67
N ILE A 444 -14.76 31.72 -20.62
CA ILE A 444 -14.00 32.36 -19.54
C ILE A 444 -12.79 33.15 -20.06
N TYR A 445 -12.26 32.76 -21.22
CA TYR A 445 -11.10 33.38 -21.86
C TYR A 445 -11.43 34.71 -22.54
N GLU A 446 -12.71 35.07 -22.68
CA GLU A 446 -13.10 36.39 -23.15
C GLU A 446 -13.18 37.39 -22.01
N CYS A 447 -13.48 36.93 -20.80
CA CYS A 447 -13.62 37.79 -19.63
C CYS A 447 -12.27 38.25 -19.09
N SER A 448 -12.24 39.47 -18.54
CA SER A 448 -11.12 40.00 -17.75
C SER A 448 -10.58 38.91 -16.81
N ASN A 449 -9.27 38.89 -16.55
CA ASN A 449 -8.66 37.81 -15.78
C ASN A 449 -9.16 37.71 -14.32
N THR A 450 -9.91 38.70 -13.85
CA THR A 450 -10.60 38.76 -12.55
C THR A 450 -12.06 38.27 -12.59
N LEU A 451 -12.54 37.83 -13.75
CA LEU A 451 -13.92 37.46 -14.02
C LEU A 451 -14.03 36.05 -14.62
N ILE A 452 -15.21 35.44 -14.47
CA ILE A 452 -15.62 34.16 -15.04
C ILE A 452 -16.88 34.36 -15.90
N CYS A 453 -16.99 33.60 -16.99
CA CYS A 453 -18.20 33.58 -17.81
C CYS A 453 -19.24 32.65 -17.17
N ASN A 454 -20.42 33.19 -16.83
CA ASN A 454 -21.54 32.42 -16.27
C ASN A 454 -22.86 32.97 -16.82
N GLY A 455 -23.71 32.13 -17.40
CA GLY A 455 -24.94 32.54 -18.07
C GLY A 455 -24.69 33.40 -19.31
N GLY A 456 -23.52 33.24 -19.95
CA GLY A 456 -23.10 34.04 -21.09
C GLY A 456 -22.75 35.50 -20.75
N ILE A 457 -22.53 35.82 -19.47
CA ILE A 457 -22.07 37.14 -19.01
C ILE A 457 -20.84 37.01 -18.08
N CYS A 458 -19.95 38.01 -18.12
CA CYS A 458 -18.79 38.04 -17.25
C CYS A 458 -19.15 38.53 -15.84
N ILE A 459 -18.91 37.70 -14.82
CA ILE A 459 -19.15 38.00 -13.40
C ILE A 459 -17.87 37.78 -12.57
N ASN A 460 -17.86 38.22 -11.32
CA ASN A 460 -16.72 37.99 -10.43
C ASN A 460 -16.63 36.49 -10.08
N TYR A 461 -15.41 35.97 -9.92
CA TYR A 461 -15.22 34.68 -9.24
C TYR A 461 -15.82 34.72 -7.83
N PHE A 462 -16.34 33.58 -7.38
CA PHE A 462 -16.89 33.34 -6.05
C PHE A 462 -17.87 34.43 -5.58
N SER A 463 -18.81 34.85 -6.43
CA SER A 463 -19.70 35.99 -6.16
C SER A 463 -21.18 35.66 -6.09
N LEU A 464 -21.63 34.57 -6.69
CA LEU A 464 -23.03 34.15 -6.70
C LEU A 464 -23.42 33.55 -5.34
N GLN A 465 -24.56 33.97 -4.82
CA GLN A 465 -25.14 33.51 -3.57
C GLN A 465 -25.82 32.15 -3.72
N ASN A 466 -26.06 31.48 -2.59
CA ASN A 466 -26.79 30.21 -2.56
C ASN A 466 -28.17 30.36 -3.23
N GLY A 467 -28.49 29.42 -4.12
CA GLY A 467 -29.72 29.40 -4.93
C GLY A 467 -29.57 30.02 -6.32
N GLU A 468 -28.50 30.78 -6.60
CA GLU A 468 -28.26 31.31 -7.95
C GLU A 468 -27.79 30.22 -8.93
N ILE A 469 -28.07 30.43 -10.21
CA ILE A 469 -27.82 29.46 -11.29
C ILE A 469 -26.40 29.61 -11.83
N VAL A 470 -25.74 28.47 -12.07
CA VAL A 470 -24.42 28.41 -12.70
C VAL A 470 -24.43 27.55 -13.96
N ASP A 471 -23.50 27.81 -14.87
CA ASP A 471 -23.43 27.08 -16.15
C ASP A 471 -22.97 25.63 -15.97
N THR A 472 -22.02 25.39 -15.04
CA THR A 472 -21.43 24.08 -14.81
C THR A 472 -21.19 23.83 -13.32
N CYS A 473 -21.42 22.60 -12.87
CA CYS A 473 -21.15 22.16 -11.50
C CYS A 473 -20.57 20.73 -11.46
N ASN A 474 -19.64 20.42 -12.37
CA ASN A 474 -19.02 19.11 -12.46
C ASN A 474 -18.27 18.77 -11.16
N GLY A 475 -18.59 17.62 -10.56
CA GLY A 475 -18.02 17.22 -9.26
C GLY A 475 -18.38 18.15 -8.10
N GLY A 476 -19.39 19.03 -8.29
CA GLY A 476 -19.80 20.04 -7.32
C GLY A 476 -19.00 21.33 -7.37
N LEU A 477 -17.87 21.40 -8.09
CA LEU A 477 -17.04 22.59 -8.17
C LEU A 477 -17.70 23.67 -9.04
N ALA A 478 -17.88 24.86 -8.48
CA ALA A 478 -18.43 26.02 -9.18
C ALA A 478 -17.75 27.31 -8.71
N MET A 479 -16.72 27.75 -9.45
CA MET A 479 -15.95 28.96 -9.12
C MET A 479 -16.73 30.27 -9.27
N SER A 480 -17.98 30.24 -9.74
CA SER A 480 -18.88 31.40 -9.74
C SER A 480 -19.65 31.55 -8.41
N CYS A 481 -19.87 30.46 -7.67
CA CYS A 481 -20.56 30.47 -6.37
C CYS A 481 -19.65 30.96 -5.25
N SER A 482 -20.16 31.76 -4.32
CA SER A 482 -19.41 32.27 -3.16
C SER A 482 -18.86 31.19 -2.24
N SER A 483 -19.50 30.02 -2.22
CA SER A 483 -19.04 28.82 -1.52
C SER A 483 -18.04 27.98 -2.33
N GLY A 484 -17.88 28.26 -3.62
CA GLY A 484 -17.21 27.38 -4.58
C GLY A 484 -17.99 26.11 -4.93
N PHE A 485 -19.22 25.94 -4.42
CA PHE A 485 -20.00 24.70 -4.55
C PHE A 485 -21.37 24.93 -5.21
N ALA A 486 -21.73 24.03 -6.13
CA ALA A 486 -23.07 23.97 -6.72
C ALA A 486 -23.54 22.52 -6.89
N VAL A 487 -24.86 22.35 -6.94
CA VAL A 487 -25.51 21.03 -7.08
C VAL A 487 -26.34 21.01 -8.35
N TYR A 488 -26.19 19.95 -9.14
CA TYR A 488 -27.04 19.68 -10.30
C TYR A 488 -28.37 19.07 -9.85
N ASN A 489 -29.48 19.73 -10.18
CA ASN A 489 -30.82 19.23 -9.91
C ASN A 489 -31.73 19.51 -11.12
N LYS A 490 -32.23 18.44 -11.75
CA LYS A 490 -33.20 18.49 -12.88
C LYS A 490 -32.78 19.41 -14.03
N GLY A 491 -31.51 19.38 -14.45
CA GLY A 491 -31.03 20.17 -15.59
C GLY A 491 -30.44 21.53 -15.23
N ILE A 492 -30.45 21.91 -13.95
CA ILE A 492 -29.96 23.22 -13.50
C ILE A 492 -28.93 23.02 -12.39
N CYS A 493 -27.79 23.68 -12.52
CA CYS A 493 -26.81 23.80 -11.43
C CYS A 493 -27.14 25.03 -10.58
N THR A 494 -27.23 24.85 -9.27
CA THR A 494 -27.49 25.96 -8.33
C THR A 494 -26.46 26.01 -7.22
N CYS A 495 -26.02 27.21 -6.86
CA CYS A 495 -25.08 27.43 -5.75
C CYS A 495 -25.67 26.93 -4.43
N GLN A 496 -24.85 26.29 -3.60
CA GLN A 496 -25.23 25.74 -2.30
C GLN A 496 -24.11 25.96 -1.27
N PRO A 497 -24.39 25.90 0.05
CA PRO A 497 -23.34 25.85 1.05
C PRO A 497 -22.36 24.71 0.77
N ALA A 498 -21.06 24.98 0.88
CA ALA A 498 -20.03 23.97 0.61
C ALA A 498 -20.09 22.86 1.68
N PRO A 499 -20.17 21.57 1.28
CA PRO A 499 -20.20 20.45 2.21
C PRO A 499 -18.84 20.30 2.91
N LEU A 500 -18.86 19.86 4.16
CA LEU A 500 -17.67 19.56 4.99
C LEU A 500 -17.57 18.06 5.21
N SER A 501 -16.36 17.49 5.20
CA SER A 501 -16.12 16.09 5.54
C SER A 501 -16.64 15.75 6.95
N ALA A 502 -17.15 14.52 7.11
CA ALA A 502 -17.34 13.93 8.44
C ALA A 502 -15.97 13.63 9.06
N ARG A 503 -15.84 13.59 10.40
CA ARG A 503 -14.57 13.48 11.16
C ARG A 503 -13.67 12.25 10.84
N ILE A 504 -14.04 11.36 9.94
CA ILE A 504 -13.28 10.13 9.63
C ILE A 504 -12.96 10.13 8.14
N ASP A 505 -11.66 10.30 7.82
CA ASP A 505 -11.16 10.41 6.45
C ASP A 505 -10.80 9.05 5.81
N THR A 506 -10.76 7.98 6.61
CA THR A 506 -10.38 6.63 6.20
C THR A 506 -11.59 5.78 5.80
N CYS A 507 -11.44 5.01 4.73
CA CYS A 507 -12.43 4.06 4.24
C CYS A 507 -11.93 2.61 4.36
N THR A 508 -12.85 1.65 4.29
CA THR A 508 -12.55 0.22 4.38
C THR A 508 -12.12 -0.37 3.03
N TYR A 509 -12.72 0.10 1.93
CA TYR A 509 -12.42 -0.38 0.58
C TYR A 509 -12.62 0.70 -0.50
N PRO A 510 -11.93 0.59 -1.66
CA PRO A 510 -12.10 1.52 -2.78
C PRO A 510 -13.51 1.49 -3.33
N GLY A 511 -14.05 2.66 -3.67
CA GLY A 511 -15.43 2.79 -4.15
C GLY A 511 -16.50 2.80 -3.06
N GLN A 512 -16.14 2.59 -1.78
CA GLN A 512 -17.04 2.86 -0.67
C GLN A 512 -17.55 4.30 -0.74
N THR A 513 -18.86 4.49 -0.54
CA THR A 513 -19.44 5.82 -0.48
C THR A 513 -19.10 6.48 0.86
N CYS A 514 -18.45 7.63 0.81
CA CYS A 514 -18.27 8.49 1.98
C CYS A 514 -19.19 9.71 1.86
N PHE A 515 -19.76 10.12 3.00
CA PHE A 515 -20.72 11.21 3.06
C PHE A 515 -20.11 12.42 3.76
N ASP A 516 -20.58 13.60 3.36
CA ASP A 516 -20.32 14.83 4.10
C ASP A 516 -20.96 14.77 5.49
N SER A 517 -20.60 15.71 6.36
CA SER A 517 -21.12 15.85 7.72
C SER A 517 -22.65 15.99 7.80
N SER A 518 -23.32 16.37 6.70
CA SER A 518 -24.79 16.44 6.62
C SER A 518 -25.45 15.14 6.15
N GLY A 519 -24.68 14.18 5.63
CA GLY A 519 -25.20 12.94 5.04
C GLY A 519 -25.87 13.12 3.66
N LYS A 520 -25.81 14.33 3.08
CA LYS A 520 -26.54 14.68 1.85
C LYS A 520 -25.69 14.54 0.60
N HIS A 521 -24.40 14.85 0.71
CA HIS A 521 -23.45 14.81 -0.38
C HIS A 521 -22.51 13.64 -0.18
N ASN A 522 -22.10 13.01 -1.28
CA ASN A 522 -21.19 11.89 -1.21
C ASN A 522 -20.07 11.99 -2.24
N LYS A 523 -18.99 11.29 -1.91
CA LYS A 523 -17.87 10.98 -2.79
C LYS A 523 -17.58 9.48 -2.67
N THR A 524 -16.79 8.97 -3.60
CA THR A 524 -16.32 7.58 -3.56
C THR A 524 -14.90 7.57 -3.02
N CYS A 525 -14.63 6.68 -2.07
CA CYS A 525 -13.30 6.47 -1.53
C CYS A 525 -12.34 5.99 -2.61
N GLN A 526 -11.10 6.48 -2.56
CA GLN A 526 -10.06 6.23 -3.56
C GLN A 526 -8.84 5.59 -2.92
N CYS A 527 -8.13 4.77 -3.69
CA CYS A 527 -6.85 4.22 -3.26
C CYS A 527 -5.82 5.30 -3.06
N SER A 528 -5.06 5.17 -1.98
CA SER A 528 -3.86 5.95 -1.75
C SER A 528 -2.65 5.34 -2.43
N SER A 529 -1.66 6.19 -2.67
CA SER A 529 -0.30 5.79 -3.06
C SER A 529 0.64 5.72 -1.84
N GLU A 530 0.11 5.84 -0.62
CA GLU A 530 0.89 5.64 0.61
C GLU A 530 1.40 4.20 0.65
N PRO A 531 2.72 3.97 0.81
CA PRO A 531 3.30 2.67 1.00
C PRO A 531 2.66 2.08 2.22
N ALA A 532 2.13 0.88 2.08
CA ALA A 532 1.59 0.22 3.23
C ALA A 532 2.76 -0.06 4.19
N ALA A 533 2.70 0.51 5.40
CA ALA A 533 3.78 0.49 6.38
C ALA A 533 4.29 -0.90 6.74
N ASN A 534 3.56 -1.97 6.38
CA ASN A 534 4.03 -3.36 6.36
C ASN A 534 3.30 -4.18 5.27
N GLY A 535 2.99 -3.56 4.13
CA GLY A 535 2.10 -4.13 3.11
C GLY A 535 0.60 -4.02 3.45
N ILE A 536 0.21 -4.04 4.74
CA ILE A 536 -1.15 -4.43 5.20
C ILE A 536 -2.20 -3.32 5.17
N THR A 537 -1.80 -2.06 5.33
CA THR A 537 -2.77 -0.98 5.46
C THR A 537 -3.33 -0.60 4.09
N ARG A 538 -4.61 -0.94 3.90
CA ARG A 538 -5.43 -0.40 2.80
C ARG A 538 -5.63 1.07 3.06
N HIS A 539 -4.69 1.89 2.60
CA HIS A 539 -4.83 3.33 2.66
C HIS A 539 -5.87 3.73 1.61
N VAL A 540 -7.14 3.70 1.99
CA VAL A 540 -8.24 4.18 1.17
C VAL A 540 -8.79 5.42 1.85
N TYR A 541 -8.78 6.54 1.14
CA TYR A 541 -9.21 7.81 1.70
C TYR A 541 -10.49 8.30 1.04
N CYS A 542 -11.35 8.93 1.83
CA CYS A 542 -12.42 9.76 1.30
C CYS A 542 -11.80 11.07 0.77
N PRO A 543 -12.04 11.46 -0.49
CA PRO A 543 -11.55 12.75 -0.97
C PRO A 543 -12.25 13.91 -0.22
N PRO A 544 -11.55 15.02 0.05
CA PRO A 544 -12.08 16.14 0.82
C PRO A 544 -13.24 16.80 0.07
N PHE A 545 -14.23 17.31 0.80
CA PHE A 545 -15.32 18.10 0.25
C PHE A 545 -14.91 19.56 0.03
N ILE A 546 -15.72 20.30 -0.73
CA ILE A 546 -15.38 21.69 -1.13
C ILE A 546 -15.31 22.64 0.08
N GLY A 547 -16.02 22.33 1.16
CA GLY A 547 -15.95 23.11 2.40
C GLY A 547 -14.68 22.87 3.20
N ASP A 548 -13.90 21.84 2.89
CA ASP A 548 -12.73 21.48 3.67
C ASP A 548 -11.57 22.45 3.45
N ILE A 549 -10.64 22.42 4.42
CA ILE A 549 -9.59 23.43 4.55
C ILE A 549 -8.73 23.60 3.30
N TYR A 550 -8.42 22.51 2.58
CA TYR A 550 -7.60 22.56 1.37
C TYR A 550 -8.27 23.42 0.29
N PHE A 551 -9.53 23.15 -0.06
CA PHE A 551 -10.20 23.95 -1.07
C PHE A 551 -10.45 25.40 -0.61
N GLN A 552 -10.84 25.60 0.66
CA GLN A 552 -11.06 26.95 1.19
C GLN A 552 -9.77 27.79 1.15
N ASN A 553 -8.62 27.20 1.50
CA ASN A 553 -7.32 27.85 1.37
C ASN A 553 -6.95 28.12 -0.09
N ALA A 554 -7.20 27.17 -1.00
CA ALA A 554 -7.00 27.38 -2.42
C ALA A 554 -7.83 28.57 -2.92
N MET A 555 -9.11 28.66 -2.55
CA MET A 555 -10.01 29.75 -2.92
C MET A 555 -9.51 31.12 -2.41
N ILE A 556 -9.06 31.21 -1.17
CA ILE A 556 -8.51 32.46 -0.59
C ILE A 556 -7.28 32.92 -1.38
N ASN A 557 -6.33 32.01 -1.62
CA ASN A 557 -5.10 32.34 -2.35
C ASN A 557 -5.40 32.68 -3.82
N PHE A 558 -6.35 31.98 -4.43
CA PHE A 558 -6.85 32.31 -5.76
C PHE A 558 -7.38 33.75 -5.84
N LEU A 559 -8.22 34.17 -4.89
CA LEU A 559 -8.75 35.54 -4.85
C LEU A 559 -7.64 36.59 -4.72
N ASN A 560 -6.57 36.29 -3.97
CA ASN A 560 -5.40 37.16 -3.90
C ASN A 560 -4.67 37.25 -5.24
N LEU A 561 -4.52 36.13 -5.97
CA LEU A 561 -3.90 36.10 -7.29
C LEU A 561 -4.63 36.97 -8.32
N LEU A 562 -5.95 37.12 -8.21
CA LEU A 562 -6.74 37.96 -9.12
C LEU A 562 -6.24 39.42 -9.16
N ASN A 563 -5.64 39.93 -8.09
CA ASN A 563 -5.08 41.29 -8.06
C ASN A 563 -3.87 41.45 -8.99
N TRP A 564 -3.11 40.39 -9.25
CA TRP A 564 -1.99 40.38 -10.19
C TRP A 564 -2.39 39.99 -11.61
N ASN A 565 -3.45 39.21 -11.75
CA ASN A 565 -3.79 38.57 -13.02
C ASN A 565 -3.98 39.51 -14.21
N GLN A 566 -4.17 40.82 -14.01
CA GLN A 566 -4.26 41.79 -15.10
C GLN A 566 -2.98 41.87 -15.98
N VAL A 567 -1.82 41.45 -15.47
CA VAL A 567 -0.56 41.43 -16.22
C VAL A 567 -0.25 40.06 -16.87
N CYS A 568 -1.10 39.05 -16.66
CA CYS A 568 -0.96 37.73 -17.28
C CYS A 568 -1.71 37.65 -18.61
N ASN A 569 -1.25 36.79 -19.53
CA ASN A 569 -2.10 36.37 -20.63
C ASN A 569 -3.26 35.53 -20.11
N THR A 570 -4.38 35.60 -20.82
CA THR A 570 -5.63 34.95 -20.48
C THR A 570 -5.50 33.43 -20.28
N ILE A 571 -4.68 32.75 -21.08
CA ILE A 571 -4.37 31.31 -20.91
C ILE A 571 -3.35 31.07 -19.80
N SER A 572 -2.38 31.98 -19.64
CA SER A 572 -1.31 31.83 -18.66
C SER A 572 -1.63 32.40 -17.27
N ARG A 573 -2.86 32.88 -17.05
CA ARG A 573 -3.29 33.54 -15.81
C ARG A 573 -3.22 32.66 -14.56
N PHE A 574 -2.91 31.37 -14.70
CA PHE A 574 -2.62 30.43 -13.59
C PHE A 574 -1.36 29.62 -13.85
N LYS A 575 -0.41 30.14 -14.63
CA LYS A 575 0.92 29.57 -14.77
C LYS A 575 1.89 30.26 -13.82
N GLU A 576 2.76 29.46 -13.20
CA GLU A 576 3.85 29.93 -12.33
C GLU A 576 4.65 31.07 -12.97
N THR A 577 4.94 30.96 -14.26
CA THR A 577 5.74 31.91 -15.04
C THR A 577 5.18 33.33 -15.03
N CYS A 578 3.86 33.52 -14.90
CA CYS A 578 3.29 34.87 -14.77
C CYS A 578 3.63 35.53 -13.40
N TYR A 579 3.81 34.72 -12.36
CA TYR A 579 3.98 35.20 -10.99
C TYR A 579 5.45 35.34 -10.58
N LEU A 580 6.40 34.80 -11.34
CA LEU A 580 7.85 34.90 -11.07
C LEU A 580 8.36 36.35 -10.90
N ARG A 581 7.62 37.35 -11.42
CA ARG A 581 7.93 38.78 -11.30
C ARG A 581 7.58 39.39 -9.94
N SER A 582 6.75 38.74 -9.14
CA SER A 582 6.41 39.20 -7.80
C SER A 582 6.53 38.07 -6.80
N ASN A 583 7.48 38.20 -5.88
CA ASN A 583 7.72 37.20 -4.85
C ASN A 583 6.50 37.00 -3.93
N GLU A 584 5.68 38.03 -3.71
CA GLU A 584 4.43 37.94 -2.94
C GLU A 584 3.39 37.09 -3.68
N TYR A 585 3.08 37.42 -4.93
CA TYR A 585 2.08 36.68 -5.72
C TYR A 585 2.56 35.28 -6.09
N LEU A 586 3.87 35.05 -6.22
CA LEU A 586 4.44 33.72 -6.37
C LEU A 586 4.15 32.85 -5.13
N GLY A 587 4.17 33.43 -3.94
CA GLY A 587 3.75 32.74 -2.71
C GLY A 587 2.28 32.34 -2.76
N TYR A 588 1.38 33.27 -3.10
CA TYR A 588 -0.05 32.95 -3.28
C TYR A 588 -0.27 31.88 -4.36
N TYR A 589 0.54 31.87 -5.42
CA TYR A 589 0.46 30.88 -6.49
C TYR A 589 0.81 29.49 -5.97
N TYR A 590 1.93 29.36 -5.25
CA TYR A 590 2.32 28.08 -4.66
C TYR A 590 1.29 27.59 -3.63
N TYR A 591 0.76 28.46 -2.78
CA TYR A 591 -0.31 28.07 -1.87
C TYR A 591 -1.58 27.62 -2.60
N TYR A 592 -1.99 28.35 -3.64
CA TYR A 592 -3.16 28.00 -4.45
C TYR A 592 -2.98 26.62 -5.09
N ILE A 593 -1.88 26.42 -5.83
CA ILE A 593 -1.69 25.19 -6.60
C ILE A 593 -1.50 23.98 -5.69
N THR A 594 -0.72 24.10 -4.61
CA THR A 594 -0.55 23.01 -3.63
C THR A 594 -1.88 22.64 -2.99
N ASN A 595 -2.66 23.60 -2.47
CA ASN A 595 -3.94 23.29 -1.83
C ASN A 595 -4.98 22.75 -2.81
N MET A 596 -5.01 23.26 -4.05
CA MET A 596 -5.92 22.77 -5.09
C MET A 596 -5.56 21.34 -5.51
N THR A 597 -4.28 21.06 -5.67
CA THR A 597 -3.74 19.72 -5.89
C THR A 597 -4.15 18.76 -4.77
N PHE A 598 -3.92 19.13 -3.51
CA PHE A 598 -4.31 18.31 -2.36
C PHE A 598 -5.82 18.04 -2.35
N TYR A 599 -6.64 19.02 -2.72
CA TYR A 599 -8.08 18.83 -2.82
C TYR A 599 -8.48 17.85 -3.95
N LEU A 600 -7.87 17.96 -5.13
CA LEU A 600 -8.20 17.14 -6.30
C LEU A 600 -7.67 15.71 -6.18
N ASN A 601 -6.45 15.56 -5.66
CA ASN A 601 -5.65 14.34 -5.68
C ASN A 601 -5.38 13.80 -4.27
N TYR A 602 -6.21 14.16 -3.28
CA TYR A 602 -5.99 13.88 -1.85
C TYR A 602 -5.51 12.46 -1.57
N ALA A 603 -6.24 11.45 -2.04
CA ALA A 603 -5.90 10.06 -1.77
C ALA A 603 -4.49 9.71 -2.29
N SER A 604 -4.11 10.19 -3.48
CA SER A 604 -2.82 9.89 -4.11
C SER A 604 -1.65 10.74 -3.64
N VAL A 605 -1.87 11.74 -2.77
CA VAL A 605 -0.79 12.62 -2.24
C VAL A 605 -0.73 12.66 -0.72
N TYR A 606 -1.80 12.31 -0.02
CA TYR A 606 -1.83 12.31 1.44
C TYR A 606 -0.93 11.19 2.00
N ASN A 607 0.03 11.57 2.86
CA ASN A 607 1.04 10.70 3.45
C ASN A 607 1.86 9.87 2.44
N VAL A 608 1.95 10.33 1.18
CA VAL A 608 2.71 9.62 0.15
C VAL A 608 4.19 10.03 0.23
N PRO A 609 5.14 9.08 0.24
CA PRO A 609 6.55 9.41 0.28
C PRO A 609 6.99 10.14 -0.99
N PRO A 610 8.01 10.99 -0.88
CA PRO A 610 8.56 11.73 -2.00
C PRO A 610 8.93 10.88 -3.23
N CYS A 611 9.41 9.64 -3.05
CA CYS A 611 9.78 8.76 -4.16
C CYS A 611 8.56 8.37 -5.02
N VAL A 612 7.40 8.11 -4.39
CA VAL A 612 6.16 7.70 -5.06
C VAL A 612 5.48 8.93 -5.64
N MET A 613 5.47 10.05 -4.89
CA MET A 613 4.99 11.33 -5.43
C MET A 613 5.79 11.76 -6.66
N GLN A 614 7.12 11.70 -6.65
CA GLN A 614 7.92 12.04 -7.83
C GLN A 614 7.62 11.11 -9.02
N ALA A 615 7.29 9.84 -8.75
CA ALA A 615 6.99 8.84 -9.78
C ALA A 615 5.63 9.04 -10.46
N PHE A 616 4.58 9.27 -9.67
CA PHE A 616 3.18 9.22 -10.09
C PHE A 616 2.44 10.57 -10.01
N ALA A 617 3.01 11.55 -9.31
CA ALA A 617 2.43 12.86 -9.03
C ALA A 617 3.52 13.95 -9.08
N TYR A 618 4.28 13.97 -10.19
CA TYR A 618 5.48 14.80 -10.31
C TYR A 618 5.19 16.29 -10.18
N GLU A 619 4.11 16.78 -10.79
CA GLU A 619 3.73 18.20 -10.74
C GLU A 619 3.44 18.62 -9.28
N GLU A 620 2.74 17.76 -8.56
CA GLU A 620 2.40 17.90 -7.15
C GLU A 620 3.65 17.96 -6.28
N TYR A 621 4.55 17.00 -6.47
CA TYR A 621 5.85 16.94 -5.80
C TYR A 621 6.68 18.22 -6.03
N GLN A 622 6.72 18.73 -7.25
CA GLN A 622 7.42 19.99 -7.55
C GLN A 622 6.78 21.20 -6.87
N ASN A 623 5.45 21.26 -6.81
CA ASN A 623 4.74 22.36 -6.17
C ASN A 623 5.06 22.42 -4.66
N GLU A 624 5.14 21.28 -3.98
CA GLU A 624 5.54 21.22 -2.57
C GLU A 624 6.97 21.71 -2.34
N ILE A 625 7.93 21.20 -3.13
CA ILE A 625 9.34 21.64 -3.02
C ILE A 625 9.45 23.15 -3.22
N LYS A 626 8.77 23.69 -4.24
CA LYS A 626 8.78 25.13 -4.56
C LYS A 626 8.16 25.95 -3.44
N LEU A 627 7.05 25.50 -2.87
CA LEU A 627 6.42 26.15 -1.72
C LEU A 627 7.37 26.16 -0.50
N SER A 628 7.95 25.01 -0.14
CA SER A 628 8.90 24.92 0.98
C SER A 628 10.13 25.80 0.77
N ALA A 629 10.68 25.83 -0.45
CA ALA A 629 11.81 26.68 -0.80
C ALA A 629 11.46 28.17 -0.70
N TRP A 630 10.27 28.57 -1.16
CA TRP A 630 9.77 29.94 -1.03
C TRP A 630 9.58 30.33 0.45
N ILE A 631 8.97 29.47 1.27
CA ILE A 631 8.79 29.71 2.71
C ILE A 631 10.16 29.92 3.37
N LYS A 632 11.12 29.02 3.13
CA LYS A 632 12.48 29.10 3.70
C LYS A 632 13.24 30.37 3.27
N LYS A 633 13.09 30.80 2.01
CA LYS A 633 13.72 32.03 1.52
C LYS A 633 13.16 33.27 2.20
N ASN A 634 11.84 33.30 2.45
CA ASN A 634 11.16 34.47 3.02
C ASN A 634 11.20 34.52 4.55
N SER A 635 11.29 33.38 5.24
CA SER A 635 11.44 33.35 6.70
C SER A 635 12.80 33.85 7.19
N ASN A 636 13.88 33.57 6.43
CA ASN A 636 15.24 34.00 6.80
C ASN A 636 15.51 35.50 6.61
N ASN A 637 14.67 36.20 5.86
CA ASN A 637 14.79 37.66 5.68
C ASN A 637 14.13 38.46 6.81
N GLY A 638 13.45 37.79 7.76
CA GLY A 638 12.71 38.40 8.86
C GLY A 638 13.48 38.56 10.19
N SER A 639 14.72 38.09 10.31
CA SER A 639 15.47 38.12 11.59
C SER A 639 16.26 39.43 11.84
N GLY A 640 15.91 40.53 11.16
CA GLY A 640 16.65 41.80 11.23
C GLY A 640 15.85 43.07 11.51
N GLY A 641 14.53 43.02 11.74
CA GLY A 641 13.74 44.25 11.88
C GLY A 641 12.51 44.07 12.78
N ASN A 642 12.50 44.87 13.86
CA ASN A 642 11.46 45.06 14.87
C ASN A 642 10.10 44.39 14.60
N ASP A 643 9.80 43.42 15.47
CA ASP A 643 8.47 42.89 15.74
C ASP A 643 7.47 44.04 15.93
N ASP A 644 6.33 43.98 15.22
CA ASP A 644 5.03 44.21 15.87
C ASP A 644 3.78 43.90 15.01
N ASP A 645 3.84 43.61 13.69
CA ASP A 645 2.57 43.37 12.96
C ASP A 645 2.53 42.31 11.83
N GLN A 646 3.61 41.56 11.56
CA GLN A 646 3.59 40.49 10.52
C GLN A 646 3.67 39.04 11.06
N GLY A 647 3.70 38.84 12.38
CA GLY A 647 3.90 37.54 13.02
C GLY A 647 2.68 36.59 13.08
N SER A 648 1.49 37.03 12.66
CA SER A 648 0.25 36.22 12.80
C SER A 648 0.01 35.25 11.65
N VAL A 649 0.48 35.55 10.43
CA VAL A 649 0.32 34.69 9.26
C VAL A 649 1.27 33.48 9.32
N LEU A 650 2.51 33.67 9.82
CA LEU A 650 3.49 32.58 9.90
C LEU A 650 3.19 31.53 10.99
N ARG A 651 2.53 31.90 12.10
CA ARG A 651 2.23 30.94 13.19
C ARG A 651 1.13 29.94 12.83
N TYR A 652 0.21 30.29 11.94
CA TYR A 652 -0.75 29.35 11.37
C TYR A 652 -0.09 28.36 10.38
N ILE A 653 1.05 28.73 9.78
CA ILE A 653 1.75 27.97 8.74
C ILE A 653 2.64 26.85 9.32
N THR A 654 3.29 27.06 10.46
CA THR A 654 4.06 26.01 11.15
C THR A 654 3.20 24.89 11.72
N GLY A 655 1.92 25.16 12.03
CA GLY A 655 0.99 24.14 12.53
C GLY A 655 0.56 23.11 11.48
N ILE A 656 0.70 23.38 10.17
CA ILE A 656 0.30 22.46 9.11
C ILE A 656 1.49 21.62 8.60
N LEU A 657 2.71 22.18 8.60
CA LEU A 657 3.92 21.47 8.14
C LEU A 657 4.60 20.62 9.22
N ILE A 658 4.38 20.90 10.52
CA ILE A 658 5.03 20.14 11.61
C ILE A 658 4.27 18.85 11.94
N PHE A 659 2.97 18.75 11.65
CA PHE A 659 2.21 17.51 11.87
C PHE A 659 2.51 16.40 10.86
N SER A 660 3.25 16.70 9.78
CA SER A 660 3.61 15.73 8.72
C SER A 660 5.03 15.13 8.87
N ILE A 661 5.83 15.54 9.87
CA ILE A 661 7.22 15.07 10.07
C ILE A 661 7.46 14.52 11.50
N SER A 662 6.43 14.46 12.33
CA SER A 662 6.51 13.81 13.65
C SER A 662 5.19 13.18 14.03
N PHE A 663 4.92 12.01 13.46
CA PHE A 663 4.21 10.91 14.11
C PHE A 663 4.67 9.59 13.49
#